data_AF-A0A2N5J6Y6-F1
#
_entry.id   AF-A0A2N5J6Y6-F1
#
_cell.length_a   1.000
_cell.length_b   1.000
_cell.length_c   1.000
_cell.angle_alpha   90.00
_cell.angle_beta   90.00
_cell.angle_gamma   90.00
#
_symmetry.space_group_name_H-M   'P 1'
#
loop_
_entity.id
_entity.type
_entity.pdbx_description
1 polymer ?
#
loop_
_entity_poly.entity_id
_entity_poly.type
_entity_poly.pdbx_seq_one_letter_code
_entity_poly.pdbx_strand_id
1 'polypeptide(L)'
;MRPERSTILRRLTKVGIGAAVSIAMLLPMGATATAAEGDGGKSAASASVSVSQNTSAAPSAAPSTTPQKSEAPKASPKATPQKTASATPKAESKSTTPSTPAQKAPAKTPAPSAAANSAQQSGGASANAGCSSSDTACGIKVGSTVSGRIIDDDDDDWYKFAIPANGVINLTFSNQQTSNGQWLVTLYDSNLKELDAYTFDGKSPNHPATTKIGVPGGTYWVKVDCRGWDSPAFGIQYNLRANYTRTAAWETEWNDGFDTADPLAAGSTISGVILNDDDYDWYKVTTSRSDTAQIQFSNEQAANGQWLVTLIDSNLNELYTERFDATATSHAGKKVTLPAGVHYIRVDINGGNGDAPFRHQYNVRLVLSHPDRYTVAFNSNGGSRVASQTVTSGSRVSQPKNPTRSGYTFAGWYTAANGGARYDFSSPVTANRTLYAHWNKNATIQSIAAVSVTTRNGVRPTLPSTVTATYTNGTKRAVKVSWPYIYSGQFAKAGTFTVYGTVSGTNVKARATIRVVAVVTSIPAISVSTNAGTRPKLPATVNAKFSDGVTRTVKVSWPYIYSGQYAKAGSFTVNGTVAGTNVKARATVKVNPVVVRSIAAISVSTVAGTRPKLPATVRAVYSDGVTRTVKVSWPYIYSGQYAKAGSFTINGTVAGTNVKARATVRVTARPAVKQVPVYRVYNRNSGLHHYTRNAAEKNMLVRIGWRYEGVSFITVPGNTPGAKPVYREYNRRTGNHNWTMNKKEHDMLVRIGWKNEGVSWYAPANGKPVYRLYNRNSGEHVYTMSYGEYVGVQRAGWRGEGVAWKSL
;
A
#
# COMPACT_ATOMS: atom_id res chain seq x y z
N MET A 1 -45.13 9.52 40.00
CA MET A 1 -44.24 8.70 40.86
C MET A 1 -44.68 7.23 40.71
N ARG A 2 -43.86 6.16 40.73
CA ARG A 2 -42.76 5.72 41.64
C ARG A 2 -43.24 5.46 43.09
N PRO A 3 -42.70 4.47 43.85
CA PRO A 3 -41.58 3.53 43.58
C PRO A 3 -42.01 2.03 43.78
N GLU A 4 -41.16 0.97 43.70
CA GLU A 4 -40.40 0.23 44.77
C GLU A 4 -41.20 -0.25 46.03
N ARG A 5 -40.85 -1.28 46.84
CA ARG A 5 -39.72 -2.27 46.92
C ARG A 5 -40.08 -3.46 47.86
N SER A 6 -39.21 -4.49 47.90
CA SER A 6 -38.80 -5.28 49.08
C SER A 6 -39.77 -6.21 49.87
N THR A 7 -39.26 -7.42 50.14
CA THR A 7 -39.29 -8.25 51.37
C THR A 7 -40.10 -7.84 52.63
N ILE A 8 -40.57 -8.89 53.35
CA ILE A 8 -40.83 -9.01 54.81
C ILE A 8 -42.27 -8.81 55.39
N LEU A 9 -42.71 -9.84 56.13
CA LEU A 9 -43.75 -9.99 57.20
C LEU A 9 -45.26 -9.61 57.03
N ARG A 10 -46.09 -10.63 57.36
CA ARG A 10 -47.37 -10.65 58.13
C ARG A 10 -48.68 -9.97 57.65
N ARG A 11 -49.71 -10.84 57.57
CA ARG A 11 -51.14 -10.69 57.98
C ARG A 11 -52.14 -9.85 57.14
N LEU A 12 -53.07 -10.61 56.53
CA LEU A 12 -54.56 -10.50 56.61
C LEU A 12 -55.37 -9.50 55.73
N THR A 13 -56.38 -10.11 55.08
CA THR A 13 -57.76 -9.62 54.77
C THR A 13 -58.09 -8.60 53.66
N LYS A 14 -58.57 -9.15 52.52
CA LYS A 14 -59.98 -9.11 52.00
C LYS A 14 -60.40 -8.19 50.81
N VAL A 15 -61.09 -8.87 49.86
CA VAL A 15 -62.23 -8.45 48.97
C VAL A 15 -61.94 -7.68 47.67
N GLY A 16 -62.66 -8.07 46.59
CA GLY A 16 -62.77 -7.36 45.29
C GLY A 16 -62.11 -8.08 44.10
N ILE A 17 -62.55 -9.28 43.68
CA ILE A 17 -63.67 -9.53 42.73
C ILE A 17 -63.56 -8.67 41.44
N GLY A 18 -63.38 -9.22 40.23
CA GLY A 18 -63.06 -10.61 39.88
C GLY A 18 -63.27 -10.95 38.38
N ALA A 19 -62.77 -12.14 37.99
CA ALA A 19 -63.16 -12.95 36.82
C ALA A 19 -62.85 -12.47 35.38
N ALA A 20 -62.63 -13.35 34.38
CA ALA A 20 -62.18 -14.75 34.37
C ALA A 20 -61.83 -15.25 32.93
N VAL A 21 -60.83 -16.16 32.81
CA VAL A 21 -60.89 -17.49 32.11
C VAL A 21 -61.23 -17.58 30.59
N SER A 22 -60.65 -18.46 29.73
CA SER A 22 -59.42 -19.32 29.75
C SER A 22 -59.26 -20.16 28.44
N ILE A 23 -58.08 -20.81 28.30
CA ILE A 23 -57.83 -22.20 27.77
C ILE A 23 -58.15 -22.59 26.30
N ALA A 24 -57.10 -22.98 25.55
CA ALA A 24 -56.83 -24.31 24.92
C ALA A 24 -55.66 -24.19 23.89
N MET A 25 -54.54 -24.94 23.88
CA MET A 25 -54.27 -26.41 23.85
C MET A 25 -54.59 -27.09 22.49
N LEU A 26 -53.89 -28.10 21.95
CA LEU A 26 -52.68 -28.93 22.30
C LEU A 26 -51.89 -29.13 20.93
N LEU A 27 -50.55 -29.29 20.78
CA LEU A 27 -49.57 -30.33 21.24
C LEU A 27 -49.91 -31.78 20.77
N PRO A 28 -48.99 -32.79 20.73
CA PRO A 28 -47.54 -32.84 21.09
C PRO A 28 -46.56 -33.67 20.16
N MET A 29 -45.25 -33.63 20.50
CA MET A 29 -44.18 -34.70 20.55
C MET A 29 -43.97 -35.79 19.45
N GLY A 30 -42.79 -36.42 19.30
CA GLY A 30 -41.46 -36.22 19.93
C GLY A 30 -40.51 -37.45 19.85
N ALA A 31 -39.24 -37.29 20.31
CA ALA A 31 -38.22 -38.34 20.65
C ALA A 31 -37.61 -39.22 19.51
N THR A 32 -36.40 -39.82 19.57
CA THR A 32 -35.12 -39.63 20.33
C THR A 32 -33.99 -40.49 19.68
N ALA A 33 -32.71 -40.04 19.75
CA ALA A 33 -31.45 -40.84 19.86
C ALA A 33 -31.07 -41.94 18.80
N THR A 34 -29.82 -42.36 18.52
CA THR A 34 -28.41 -41.88 18.73
C THR A 34 -27.44 -42.73 17.87
N ALA A 35 -26.34 -42.14 17.35
CA ALA A 35 -25.09 -42.80 16.88
C ALA A 35 -25.14 -43.84 15.72
N ALA A 36 -24.09 -44.11 14.91
CA ALA A 36 -22.88 -43.37 14.51
C ALA A 36 -22.24 -44.01 13.23
N GLU A 37 -21.29 -43.30 12.59
CA GLU A 37 -20.36 -43.75 11.48
C GLU A 37 -20.98 -44.22 10.13
N GLY A 38 -20.15 -44.39 9.06
CA GLY A 38 -20.55 -45.31 7.95
C GLY A 38 -20.10 -45.13 6.48
N ASP A 39 -19.67 -43.96 5.98
CA ASP A 39 -19.33 -43.71 4.53
C ASP A 39 -20.49 -43.97 3.50
N GLY A 40 -20.32 -43.66 2.20
CA GLY A 40 -21.30 -44.06 1.15
C GLY A 40 -21.24 -43.42 -0.25
N GLY A 41 -20.80 -42.17 -0.39
CA GLY A 41 -20.38 -41.53 -1.66
C GLY A 41 -21.38 -41.26 -2.83
N LYS A 42 -20.94 -40.35 -3.74
CA LYS A 42 -21.39 -40.12 -5.14
C LYS A 42 -22.79 -39.48 -5.37
N SER A 43 -23.07 -38.77 -6.49
CA SER A 43 -22.21 -38.00 -7.43
C SER A 43 -23.05 -37.19 -8.45
N ALA A 44 -22.57 -35.97 -8.75
CA ALA A 44 -22.76 -35.15 -9.96
C ALA A 44 -24.11 -34.46 -10.26
N ALA A 45 -24.00 -33.18 -10.63
CA ALA A 45 -25.00 -32.37 -11.33
C ALA A 45 -24.72 -32.32 -12.85
N SER A 46 -25.60 -31.69 -13.64
CA SER A 46 -25.23 -31.02 -14.89
C SER A 46 -26.32 -30.05 -15.41
N ALA A 47 -25.96 -29.19 -16.37
CA ALA A 47 -26.79 -28.17 -17.00
C ALA A 47 -26.28 -27.84 -18.43
N SER A 48 -27.14 -27.30 -19.31
CA SER A 48 -26.81 -26.80 -20.67
C SER A 48 -27.89 -25.80 -21.18
N VAL A 49 -27.81 -24.96 -22.24
CA VAL A 49 -26.81 -24.45 -23.25
C VAL A 49 -27.37 -24.43 -24.71
N SER A 50 -26.76 -23.65 -25.63
CA SER A 50 -26.94 -23.47 -27.11
C SER A 50 -28.04 -22.48 -27.57
N VAL A 51 -28.04 -21.83 -28.77
CA VAL A 51 -27.29 -21.94 -30.07
C VAL A 51 -26.93 -20.52 -30.63
N SER A 52 -26.24 -20.39 -31.79
CA SER A 52 -25.91 -19.13 -32.55
C SER A 52 -26.70 -19.03 -33.91
N GLN A 53 -26.38 -18.32 -35.03
CA GLN A 53 -25.16 -17.81 -35.73
C GLN A 53 -25.49 -16.68 -36.79
N ASN A 54 -24.45 -16.08 -37.44
CA ASN A 54 -24.40 -15.54 -38.85
C ASN A 54 -25.14 -14.20 -39.24
N THR A 55 -24.78 -13.41 -40.29
CA THR A 55 -23.73 -13.49 -41.37
C THR A 55 -23.30 -12.12 -42.03
N SER A 56 -22.00 -12.01 -42.40
CA SER A 56 -21.28 -11.35 -43.56
C SER A 56 -21.76 -10.15 -44.45
N ALA A 57 -20.76 -9.36 -44.92
CA ALA A 57 -20.51 -8.82 -46.30
C ALA A 57 -20.64 -7.31 -46.65
N ALA A 58 -19.98 -6.88 -47.77
CA ALA A 58 -19.81 -5.54 -48.40
C ALA A 58 -19.37 -5.74 -49.90
N PRO A 59 -18.97 -4.76 -50.78
CA PRO A 59 -18.81 -3.28 -50.69
C PRO A 59 -19.28 -2.45 -51.96
N SER A 60 -18.87 -1.16 -52.09
CA SER A 60 -18.43 -0.44 -53.35
C SER A 60 -19.10 0.92 -53.75
N ALA A 61 -18.31 1.79 -54.42
CA ALA A 61 -18.63 2.94 -55.32
C ALA A 61 -19.14 4.32 -54.80
N ALA A 62 -19.00 5.35 -55.68
CA ALA A 62 -19.27 6.81 -55.54
C ALA A 62 -19.51 7.42 -56.97
N PRO A 63 -19.57 8.76 -57.29
CA PRO A 63 -19.51 10.00 -56.47
C PRO A 63 -20.45 11.20 -56.87
N SER A 64 -20.32 12.34 -56.14
CA SER A 64 -20.50 13.77 -56.54
C SER A 64 -21.90 14.43 -56.79
N THR A 65 -22.14 15.61 -56.17
CA THR A 65 -22.53 16.93 -56.75
C THR A 65 -22.91 17.98 -55.64
N THR A 66 -23.21 19.24 -55.99
CA THR A 66 -23.26 20.46 -55.12
C THR A 66 -24.39 21.44 -55.56
N PRO A 67 -24.55 22.70 -55.05
CA PRO A 67 -24.54 23.28 -53.67
C PRO A 67 -25.73 24.26 -53.37
N GLN A 68 -25.86 24.79 -52.12
CA GLN A 68 -26.45 26.11 -51.70
C GLN A 68 -26.57 26.18 -50.13
N LYS A 69 -26.97 27.27 -49.42
CA LYS A 69 -26.63 28.72 -49.42
C LYS A 69 -27.37 29.47 -48.27
N SER A 70 -26.70 30.37 -47.51
CA SER A 70 -27.24 31.42 -46.56
C SER A 70 -28.09 30.94 -45.35
N GLU A 71 -28.15 31.59 -44.16
CA GLU A 71 -27.38 32.70 -43.53
C GLU A 71 -27.43 32.60 -41.97
N ALA A 72 -26.94 33.62 -41.23
CA ALA A 72 -26.66 33.63 -39.77
C ALA A 72 -27.73 34.43 -38.94
N PRO A 73 -27.67 34.67 -37.58
CA PRO A 73 -26.54 34.50 -36.63
C PRO A 73 -26.80 34.06 -35.15
N LYS A 74 -25.70 33.65 -34.49
CA LYS A 74 -25.32 33.76 -33.04
C LYS A 74 -26.31 33.45 -31.90
N ALA A 75 -26.11 32.29 -31.23
CA ALA A 75 -25.81 32.18 -29.78
C ALA A 75 -25.30 30.76 -29.41
N SER A 76 -24.53 30.62 -28.33
CA SER A 76 -23.95 29.35 -27.80
C SER A 76 -24.66 28.92 -26.48
N PRO A 77 -24.47 27.70 -25.90
CA PRO A 77 -23.40 26.69 -26.14
C PRO A 77 -23.82 25.19 -26.15
N LYS A 78 -22.84 24.27 -26.37
CA LYS A 78 -22.55 23.02 -25.57
C LYS A 78 -22.08 21.76 -26.37
N ALA A 79 -20.76 21.52 -26.32
CA ALA A 79 -20.05 20.21 -26.28
C ALA A 79 -19.87 19.27 -27.52
N THR A 80 -18.65 18.68 -27.58
CA THR A 80 -18.23 17.40 -28.26
C THR A 80 -18.04 17.42 -29.81
N PRO A 81 -17.23 16.51 -30.45
CA PRO A 81 -15.75 16.56 -30.41
C PRO A 81 -14.99 16.27 -31.74
N GLN A 82 -13.64 16.33 -31.67
CA GLN A 82 -12.65 15.37 -32.25
C GLN A 82 -11.79 15.74 -33.50
N LYS A 83 -10.46 15.92 -33.26
CA LYS A 83 -9.23 15.65 -34.06
C LYS A 83 -9.25 15.96 -35.58
N THR A 84 -8.32 16.76 -36.11
CA THR A 84 -6.86 16.44 -36.28
C THR A 84 -5.96 17.70 -36.24
N ALA A 85 -4.60 17.68 -36.22
CA ALA A 85 -3.58 16.72 -35.74
C ALA A 85 -2.15 17.36 -35.78
N SER A 86 -1.12 16.60 -35.34
CA SER A 86 0.31 16.73 -35.68
C SER A 86 1.15 17.92 -35.14
N ALA A 87 1.66 17.79 -33.90
CA ALA A 87 3.05 18.11 -33.54
C ALA A 87 3.47 17.38 -32.25
N THR A 88 4.76 17.04 -32.12
CA THR A 88 5.43 16.40 -30.95
C THR A 88 6.35 17.42 -30.23
N PRO A 89 6.87 17.18 -29.00
CA PRO A 89 6.96 15.91 -28.28
C PRO A 89 6.50 15.87 -26.79
N LYS A 90 6.35 14.63 -26.34
CA LYS A 90 6.04 14.14 -24.98
C LYS A 90 6.82 14.79 -23.81
N ALA A 91 6.09 15.10 -22.73
CA ALA A 91 6.42 14.66 -21.38
C ALA A 91 5.14 14.64 -20.51
N GLU A 92 4.70 13.47 -20.03
CA GLU A 92 3.66 13.37 -19.00
C GLU A 92 3.90 12.13 -18.12
N SER A 93 3.57 12.22 -16.83
CA SER A 93 3.72 11.15 -15.84
C SER A 93 2.42 10.92 -15.05
N LYS A 94 2.04 9.65 -14.93
CA LYS A 94 1.06 9.05 -13.99
C LYS A 94 1.29 7.53 -14.06
N SER A 95 1.62 6.86 -12.96
CA SER A 95 0.78 6.53 -11.78
C SER A 95 0.19 5.12 -11.92
N THR A 96 0.62 4.19 -11.06
CA THR A 96 -0.22 3.32 -10.21
C THR A 96 0.63 2.41 -9.31
N THR A 97 0.08 2.04 -8.16
CA THR A 97 0.45 0.91 -7.26
C THR A 97 0.23 -0.47 -7.96
N PRO A 98 0.70 -1.66 -7.45
CA PRO A 98 0.68 -2.06 -6.03
C PRO A 98 1.71 -3.09 -5.47
N SER A 99 1.56 -3.38 -4.16
CA SER A 99 1.76 -4.67 -3.45
C SER A 99 3.16 -5.27 -3.16
N THR A 100 3.33 -5.64 -1.89
CA THR A 100 4.38 -6.46 -1.22
C THR A 100 4.34 -7.95 -1.62
N PRO A 101 5.40 -8.79 -1.38
CA PRO A 101 5.62 -9.38 -0.04
C PRO A 101 7.07 -9.78 0.40
N ALA A 102 7.32 -9.63 1.71
CA ALA A 102 8.03 -10.50 2.68
C ALA A 102 9.35 -11.29 2.40
N GLN A 103 10.32 -11.12 3.33
CA GLN A 103 11.39 -12.06 3.79
C GLN A 103 12.48 -12.51 2.76
N LYS A 104 13.74 -12.83 3.09
CA LYS A 104 14.43 -13.24 4.34
C LYS A 104 15.96 -12.97 4.25
N ALA A 105 16.69 -12.91 5.36
CA ALA A 105 18.18 -12.79 5.39
C ALA A 105 18.90 -14.15 5.12
N PRO A 106 20.24 -14.19 4.83
CA PRO A 106 21.26 -14.07 5.89
C PRO A 106 22.60 -13.39 5.50
N ALA A 107 23.50 -13.27 6.49
CA ALA A 107 24.78 -12.55 6.49
C ALA A 107 25.95 -13.15 5.68
N LYS A 108 26.95 -12.30 5.35
CA LYS A 108 28.33 -12.39 5.92
C LYS A 108 29.26 -11.22 5.52
N THR A 109 30.26 -10.99 6.38
CA THR A 109 31.43 -10.07 6.26
C THR A 109 32.38 -10.50 5.12
N PRO A 110 33.28 -9.63 4.60
CA PRO A 110 34.48 -9.19 5.35
C PRO A 110 34.95 -7.73 5.14
N ALA A 111 35.87 -7.28 6.00
CA ALA A 111 36.65 -6.06 5.84
C ALA A 111 37.75 -6.18 4.75
N PRO A 112 38.45 -5.08 4.44
CA PRO A 112 39.89 -5.14 4.22
C PRO A 112 40.67 -4.11 5.07
N SER A 113 41.96 -4.37 5.26
CA SER A 113 42.88 -3.59 6.09
C SER A 113 43.65 -2.50 5.33
N ALA A 114 44.16 -1.55 6.12
CA ALA A 114 45.43 -0.82 6.01
C ALA A 114 46.03 -0.48 4.62
N ALA A 115 46.42 0.80 4.49
CA ALA A 115 47.86 1.14 4.45
C ALA A 115 48.07 2.62 4.78
N ALA A 116 49.17 2.93 5.48
CA ALA A 116 49.63 4.29 5.68
C ALA A 116 50.17 4.92 4.38
N ASN A 117 50.42 6.22 4.42
CA ASN A 117 51.43 6.88 3.59
C ASN A 117 52.09 7.96 4.45
N SER A 118 53.43 8.01 4.48
CA SER A 118 54.19 8.90 5.36
C SER A 118 54.55 10.23 4.67
N ALA A 119 54.57 11.31 5.46
CA ALA A 119 55.08 12.61 5.03
C ALA A 119 55.78 13.32 6.22
N GLN A 120 57.07 13.02 6.35
CA GLN A 120 58.15 13.98 6.65
C GLN A 120 58.01 14.92 7.86
N GLN A 121 58.84 14.68 8.89
CA GLN A 121 59.20 15.71 9.87
C GLN A 121 60.08 16.79 9.23
N SER A 122 59.82 18.04 9.61
CA SER A 122 60.79 19.14 9.63
C SER A 122 60.50 19.97 10.88
N GLY A 123 61.50 20.18 11.75
CA GLY A 123 61.32 20.93 12.99
C GLY A 123 61.28 22.45 12.78
N GLY A 124 60.97 23.21 13.84
CA GLY A 124 61.18 24.67 13.86
C GLY A 124 59.98 25.56 14.19
N ALA A 125 58.84 25.02 14.63
CA ALA A 125 57.75 25.79 15.24
C ALA A 125 56.86 24.87 16.09
N SER A 126 56.17 25.42 17.12
CA SER A 126 54.96 24.77 17.63
C SER A 126 53.90 24.80 16.53
N ALA A 127 53.13 23.72 16.37
CA ALA A 127 52.04 23.64 15.40
C ALA A 127 50.90 24.64 15.68
N ASN A 128 50.90 25.22 16.89
CA ASN A 128 49.94 26.19 17.40
C ASN A 128 50.62 27.49 17.91
N ALA A 129 51.85 27.80 17.47
CA ALA A 129 52.59 28.97 17.95
C ALA A 129 51.82 30.29 17.73
N GLY A 130 51.32 30.89 18.82
CA GLY A 130 50.50 32.11 18.81
C GLY A 130 49.01 31.90 19.10
N CYS A 131 48.54 30.66 19.23
CA CYS A 131 47.15 30.34 19.59
C CYS A 131 46.81 30.58 21.09
N SER A 132 47.69 31.25 21.84
CA SER A 132 47.71 31.27 23.31
C SER A 132 46.71 32.22 24.00
N SER A 133 45.62 32.63 23.32
CA SER A 133 44.58 33.49 23.90
C SER A 133 43.26 33.39 23.12
N SER A 134 42.14 33.80 23.72
CA SER A 134 40.83 33.87 23.04
C SER A 134 40.84 34.80 21.81
N ASP A 135 41.52 35.95 21.90
CA ASP A 135 41.68 36.88 20.78
C ASP A 135 42.50 36.26 19.63
N THR A 136 43.66 35.66 19.95
CA THR A 136 44.55 35.03 18.98
C THR A 136 44.13 33.61 18.56
N ALA A 137 43.03 33.09 19.13
CA ALA A 137 42.58 31.70 18.99
C ALA A 137 42.54 31.21 17.53
N CYS A 138 43.03 29.99 17.31
CA CYS A 138 43.30 29.49 15.97
C CYS A 138 42.08 28.82 15.30
N GLY A 139 41.84 29.16 14.03
CA GLY A 139 40.63 28.77 13.31
C GLY A 139 40.60 27.28 12.93
N ILE A 140 39.70 26.50 13.53
CA ILE A 140 39.47 25.10 13.16
C ILE A 140 38.15 24.95 12.37
N LYS A 141 38.19 24.14 11.31
CA LYS A 141 37.00 23.84 10.49
C LYS A 141 36.23 22.67 11.09
N VAL A 142 34.96 22.88 11.45
CA VAL A 142 34.09 21.83 12.00
C VAL A 142 34.13 20.53 11.19
N GLY A 143 34.20 19.41 11.90
CA GLY A 143 34.41 18.07 11.33
C GLY A 143 35.85 17.75 10.93
N SER A 144 36.81 18.65 11.12
CA SER A 144 38.25 18.44 10.88
C SER A 144 39.00 18.30 12.20
N THR A 145 40.06 17.50 12.22
CA THR A 145 40.92 17.33 13.40
C THR A 145 42.12 18.27 13.33
N VAL A 146 42.43 18.92 14.45
CA VAL A 146 43.68 19.65 14.70
C VAL A 146 44.53 18.87 15.73
N SER A 147 45.83 19.13 15.79
CA SER A 147 46.73 18.56 16.79
C SER A 147 47.58 19.68 17.41
N GLY A 148 47.62 19.75 18.74
CA GLY A 148 48.45 20.70 19.51
C GLY A 148 49.32 19.98 20.54
N ARG A 149 50.06 20.75 21.33
CA ARG A 149 51.01 20.30 22.36
C ARG A 149 51.18 21.42 23.38
N ILE A 150 50.63 21.24 24.58
CA ILE A 150 50.85 22.12 25.74
C ILE A 150 52.34 22.04 26.12
N ILE A 151 53.05 23.16 26.12
CA ILE A 151 54.51 23.21 26.30
C ILE A 151 54.95 23.42 27.76
N ASP A 152 54.15 24.12 28.56
CA ASP A 152 54.37 24.40 29.99
C ASP A 152 53.02 24.66 30.70
N ASP A 153 53.03 25.09 31.97
CA ASP A 153 51.86 25.30 32.81
C ASP A 153 51.06 26.60 32.54
N ASP A 154 51.56 27.48 31.66
CA ASP A 154 50.87 28.71 31.23
C ASP A 154 50.38 28.67 29.76
N ASP A 155 50.74 27.65 28.99
CA ASP A 155 50.36 27.47 27.58
C ASP A 155 48.90 27.01 27.39
N ASP A 156 47.93 27.93 27.51
CA ASP A 156 46.53 27.71 27.12
C ASP A 156 46.38 27.62 25.58
N ASP A 157 46.09 26.44 25.02
CA ASP A 157 45.94 26.24 23.56
C ASP A 157 44.51 26.60 23.09
N TRP A 158 44.28 27.81 22.57
CA TRP A 158 42.95 28.27 22.14
C TRP A 158 42.66 28.06 20.65
N TYR A 159 41.46 27.54 20.37
CA TYR A 159 40.88 27.40 19.04
C TYR A 159 39.54 28.13 18.94
N LYS A 160 39.13 28.47 17.71
CA LYS A 160 37.76 28.94 17.40
C LYS A 160 37.19 28.30 16.14
N PHE A 161 35.89 28.05 16.13
CA PHE A 161 35.17 27.48 14.98
C PHE A 161 33.80 28.13 14.79
N ALA A 162 33.34 28.22 13.55
CA ALA A 162 32.02 28.77 13.21
C ALA A 162 31.06 27.69 12.72
N ILE A 163 29.80 27.78 13.13
CA ILE A 163 28.70 26.94 12.64
C ILE A 163 27.65 27.80 11.90
N PRO A 164 27.12 27.34 10.75
CA PRO A 164 26.33 28.18 9.84
C PRO A 164 24.85 28.37 10.23
N ALA A 165 24.37 27.70 11.27
CA ALA A 165 23.00 27.73 11.78
C ALA A 165 22.92 26.96 13.10
N ASN A 166 21.79 27.08 13.82
CA ASN A 166 21.51 26.29 15.02
C ASN A 166 21.70 24.78 14.77
N GLY A 167 22.11 24.10 15.82
CA GLY A 167 22.27 22.65 15.84
C GLY A 167 23.19 22.20 16.96
N VAL A 168 23.51 20.91 16.95
CA VAL A 168 24.29 20.28 18.01
C VAL A 168 25.78 20.40 17.73
N ILE A 169 26.54 20.80 18.74
CA ILE A 169 27.99 20.64 18.79
C ILE A 169 28.39 19.61 19.85
N ASN A 170 29.50 18.92 19.63
CA ASN A 170 30.26 18.25 20.67
C ASN A 170 31.73 18.09 20.26
N LEU A 171 32.62 17.82 21.21
CA LEU A 171 34.04 17.65 20.95
C LEU A 171 34.41 16.17 20.91
N THR A 172 35.47 15.85 20.18
CA THR A 172 36.19 14.58 20.31
C THR A 172 37.67 14.85 20.55
N PHE A 173 38.23 14.19 21.56
CA PHE A 173 39.59 14.39 22.05
C PHE A 173 40.36 13.06 22.11
N SER A 174 41.65 13.11 21.80
CA SER A 174 42.57 11.98 21.95
C SER A 174 43.96 12.51 22.30
N ASN A 175 44.72 11.77 23.11
CA ASN A 175 46.09 12.14 23.50
C ASN A 175 47.06 10.98 23.23
N GLN A 176 48.36 11.25 23.33
CA GLN A 176 49.43 10.26 23.24
C GLN A 176 50.17 10.07 24.57
N GLN A 177 49.52 10.39 25.68
CA GLN A 177 50.10 10.31 27.01
C GLN A 177 49.98 8.88 27.57
N THR A 178 50.93 8.52 28.43
CA THR A 178 51.02 7.18 29.07
C THR A 178 51.32 7.26 30.57
N SER A 179 51.34 8.47 31.13
CA SER A 179 51.59 8.81 32.53
C SER A 179 50.31 9.26 33.24
N ASN A 180 50.39 9.44 34.56
CA ASN A 180 49.46 10.33 35.30
C ASN A 180 49.41 11.73 34.65
N GLY A 181 48.36 12.49 34.97
CA GLY A 181 48.01 13.78 34.38
C GLY A 181 46.60 13.80 33.77
N GLN A 182 45.99 14.97 33.74
CA GLN A 182 44.66 15.25 33.19
C GLN A 182 44.72 16.36 32.14
N TRP A 183 43.83 16.32 31.16
CA TRP A 183 43.67 17.38 30.17
C TRP A 183 42.34 18.09 30.43
N LEU A 184 42.35 19.41 30.56
CA LEU A 184 41.12 20.21 30.62
C LEU A 184 40.81 20.74 29.22
N VAL A 185 39.55 20.60 28.80
CA VAL A 185 39.07 21.11 27.51
C VAL A 185 37.76 21.84 27.74
N THR A 186 37.79 23.17 27.69
CA THR A 186 36.62 24.02 27.95
C THR A 186 36.07 24.61 26.66
N LEU A 187 34.76 24.53 26.51
CA LEU A 187 33.99 25.03 25.37
C LEU A 187 33.27 26.33 25.77
N TYR A 188 33.41 27.39 24.97
CA TYR A 188 32.84 28.71 25.24
C TYR A 188 31.97 29.21 24.09
N ASP A 189 30.97 30.03 24.43
CA ASP A 189 30.10 30.74 23.49
C ASP A 189 30.79 31.96 22.83
N SER A 190 30.04 32.72 22.03
CA SER A 190 30.56 33.91 21.34
C SER A 190 30.90 35.11 22.23
N ASN A 191 30.52 35.07 23.50
CA ASN A 191 30.78 36.07 24.53
C ASN A 191 31.90 35.62 25.49
N LEU A 192 32.49 34.45 25.25
CA LEU A 192 33.38 33.74 26.16
C LEU A 192 32.73 33.32 27.50
N LYS A 193 31.39 33.16 27.54
CA LYS A 193 30.72 32.41 28.62
C LYS A 193 31.00 30.92 28.42
N GLU A 194 31.41 30.24 29.48
CA GLU A 194 31.62 28.79 29.47
C GLU A 194 30.29 28.07 29.24
N LEU A 195 30.27 27.13 28.28
CA LEU A 195 29.16 26.22 28.03
C LEU A 195 29.36 24.92 28.82
N ASP A 196 30.54 24.31 28.70
CA ASP A 196 30.87 23.06 29.40
C ASP A 196 32.40 22.85 29.43
N ALA A 197 32.91 22.22 30.48
CA ALA A 197 34.31 21.88 30.70
C ALA A 197 34.52 20.37 30.87
N TYR A 198 35.51 19.82 30.15
CA TYR A 198 35.75 18.39 30.05
C TYR A 198 37.14 18.01 30.56
N THR A 199 37.18 17.25 31.65
CA THR A 199 38.42 16.62 32.15
C THR A 199 38.62 15.25 31.50
N PHE A 200 39.72 15.08 30.79
CA PHE A 200 40.10 13.84 30.11
C PHE A 200 41.35 13.19 30.75
N ASP A 201 41.26 11.90 31.06
CA ASP A 201 42.39 11.11 31.60
C ASP A 201 43.58 11.03 30.63
N GLY A 202 44.76 11.41 31.12
CA GLY A 202 46.02 11.34 30.38
C GLY A 202 46.48 9.91 30.06
N LYS A 203 46.02 8.87 30.76
CA LYS A 203 46.36 7.48 30.41
C LYS A 203 45.49 6.90 29.30
N SER A 204 44.35 7.52 29.01
CA SER A 204 43.39 7.05 28.03
C SER A 204 43.63 7.73 26.67
N PRO A 205 44.15 7.02 25.66
CA PRO A 205 44.56 7.65 24.40
C PRO A 205 43.38 8.03 23.50
N ASN A 206 42.17 7.51 23.75
CA ASN A 206 40.95 7.86 23.02
C ASN A 206 39.82 8.06 24.01
N HIS A 207 39.17 9.22 23.97
CA HIS A 207 38.05 9.55 24.86
C HIS A 207 36.70 9.34 24.16
N PRO A 208 35.60 9.16 24.92
CA PRO A 208 34.27 9.34 24.37
C PRO A 208 34.12 10.74 23.77
N ALA A 209 33.21 10.89 22.81
CA ALA A 209 32.77 12.22 22.39
C ALA A 209 32.01 12.89 23.54
N THR A 210 32.15 14.21 23.69
CA THR A 210 31.55 14.96 24.81
C THR A 210 30.02 15.03 24.73
N THR A 211 29.42 15.60 25.78
CA THR A 211 28.03 16.07 25.79
C THR A 211 27.65 16.75 24.48
N LYS A 212 26.46 16.44 23.97
CA LYS A 212 25.86 17.16 22.84
C LYS A 212 25.18 18.40 23.37
N ILE A 213 25.66 19.58 23.00
CA ILE A 213 25.03 20.86 23.40
C ILE A 213 24.35 21.46 22.17
N GLY A 214 23.10 21.87 22.31
CA GLY A 214 22.35 22.58 21.28
C GLY A 214 22.66 24.07 21.31
N VAL A 215 23.18 24.64 20.22
CA VAL A 215 23.68 26.02 20.21
C VAL A 215 23.27 26.78 18.94
N PRO A 216 23.15 28.12 19.00
CA PRO A 216 22.73 28.94 17.86
C PRO A 216 23.83 29.09 16.79
N GLY A 217 23.45 29.53 15.59
CA GLY A 217 24.41 29.82 14.52
C GLY A 217 25.38 30.94 14.92
N GLY A 218 26.66 30.61 15.15
CA GLY A 218 27.66 31.53 15.68
C GLY A 218 29.10 31.00 15.62
N THR A 219 30.00 31.69 16.32
CA THR A 219 31.40 31.28 16.53
C THR A 219 31.57 30.83 17.98
N TYR A 220 32.30 29.74 18.18
CA TYR A 220 32.55 29.10 19.46
C TYR A 220 34.05 28.91 19.66
N TRP A 221 34.49 28.98 20.91
CA TRP A 221 35.90 28.83 21.29
C TRP A 221 36.11 27.52 22.04
N VAL A 222 37.28 26.91 21.87
CA VAL A 222 37.72 25.77 22.68
C VAL A 222 39.09 26.10 23.23
N LYS A 223 39.27 26.05 24.54
CA LYS A 223 40.56 26.11 25.21
C LYS A 223 40.98 24.70 25.60
N VAL A 224 42.21 24.32 25.30
CA VAL A 224 42.85 23.10 25.82
C VAL A 224 43.90 23.55 26.82
N ASP A 225 43.85 23.06 28.06
CA ASP A 225 44.78 23.48 29.10
C ASP A 225 45.13 22.38 30.12
N CYS A 226 46.04 22.75 31.03
CA CYS A 226 46.73 21.90 31.98
C CYS A 226 46.45 22.21 33.46
N ARG A 227 45.56 23.18 33.76
CA ARG A 227 45.36 23.75 35.10
C ARG A 227 44.42 22.90 35.97
N GLY A 228 44.86 21.68 36.26
CA GLY A 228 44.26 20.74 37.21
C GLY A 228 45.20 20.37 38.36
N TRP A 229 44.77 19.45 39.23
CA TRP A 229 45.57 18.97 40.38
C TRP A 229 46.66 17.94 39.99
N ASP A 230 46.62 17.45 38.75
CA ASP A 230 47.56 16.49 38.14
C ASP A 230 47.67 16.90 36.67
N SER A 231 48.59 17.81 36.32
CA SER A 231 48.74 18.36 34.97
C SER A 231 49.19 17.31 33.95
N PRO A 232 48.89 17.47 32.64
CA PRO A 232 49.30 16.53 31.61
C PRO A 232 50.82 16.66 31.38
N ALA A 233 51.42 15.61 30.82
CA ALA A 233 52.85 15.65 30.53
C ALA A 233 53.14 16.63 29.37
N PHE A 234 53.96 17.65 29.64
CA PHE A 234 54.28 18.70 28.66
C PHE A 234 54.93 18.15 27.38
N GLY A 235 54.67 18.84 26.27
CA GLY A 235 55.13 18.46 24.94
C GLY A 235 54.42 17.24 24.33
N ILE A 236 53.50 16.58 25.02
CA ILE A 236 52.71 15.47 24.46
C ILE A 236 51.66 15.98 23.46
N GLN A 237 51.45 15.22 22.39
CA GLN A 237 50.47 15.56 21.37
C GLN A 237 49.06 15.11 21.76
N TYR A 238 48.13 16.06 21.69
CA TYR A 238 46.70 15.77 21.63
C TYR A 238 46.15 15.97 20.20
N ASN A 239 44.91 15.54 19.99
CA ASN A 239 44.14 15.83 18.79
C ASN A 239 42.72 16.23 19.20
N LEU A 240 42.25 17.37 18.70
CA LEU A 240 40.93 17.93 18.97
C LEU A 240 40.12 17.96 17.67
N ARG A 241 38.83 17.66 17.76
CA ARG A 241 37.87 17.84 16.66
C ARG A 241 36.54 18.37 17.21
N ALA A 242 36.17 19.59 16.79
CA ALA A 242 34.81 20.09 16.97
C ALA A 242 33.88 19.44 15.94
N ASN A 243 32.83 18.77 16.42
CA ASN A 243 31.78 18.15 15.62
C ASN A 243 30.57 19.08 15.56
N TYR A 244 29.84 19.07 14.45
CA TYR A 244 28.61 19.85 14.29
C TYR A 244 27.56 19.07 13.49
N THR A 245 26.31 19.07 13.97
CA THR A 245 25.15 18.50 13.28
C THR A 245 24.02 19.54 13.25
N ARG A 246 23.76 20.13 12.08
CA ARG A 246 22.62 21.04 11.88
C ARG A 246 21.31 20.30 12.15
N THR A 247 20.53 20.76 13.12
CA THR A 247 19.23 20.21 13.48
C THR A 247 18.33 21.29 14.08
N ALA A 248 17.03 21.03 14.14
CA ALA A 248 16.01 21.81 14.87
C ALA A 248 15.12 20.85 15.70
N ALA A 249 15.70 19.72 16.09
CA ALA A 249 15.13 18.72 17.01
C ALA A 249 16.05 18.56 18.23
N TRP A 250 16.79 19.62 18.56
CA TRP A 250 17.59 19.81 19.76
C TRP A 250 17.32 21.23 20.28
N GLU A 251 17.51 21.50 21.58
CA GLU A 251 17.42 22.86 22.14
C GLU A 251 18.44 23.85 21.54
N THR A 252 18.39 25.09 21.99
CA THR A 252 19.30 26.17 21.59
C THR A 252 19.64 27.07 22.78
N GLU A 253 20.82 26.86 23.36
CA GLU A 253 21.38 27.72 24.40
C GLU A 253 21.35 29.21 24.01
N TRP A 254 20.98 30.16 24.87
CA TRP A 254 20.71 30.05 26.31
C TRP A 254 19.20 30.12 26.60
N ASN A 255 18.52 28.97 26.70
CA ASN A 255 17.06 28.91 26.87
C ASN A 255 16.58 28.86 28.34
N ASP A 256 17.40 29.39 29.25
CA ASP A 256 17.23 29.55 30.71
C ASP A 256 15.95 30.30 31.16
N GLY A 257 15.28 31.03 30.26
CA GLY A 257 14.17 31.93 30.57
C GLY A 257 12.94 31.78 29.67
N PHE A 258 11.76 32.15 30.18
CA PHE A 258 10.50 32.09 29.42
C PHE A 258 10.48 33.00 28.15
N ASP A 259 11.36 34.00 28.13
CA ASP A 259 11.55 34.94 27.02
C ASP A 259 12.59 34.46 26.01
N THR A 260 13.62 33.71 26.43
CA THR A 260 14.55 32.99 25.53
C THR A 260 14.04 31.61 25.06
N ALA A 261 12.99 31.09 25.71
CA ALA A 261 12.40 29.76 25.53
C ALA A 261 12.24 29.25 24.08
N ASP A 262 12.74 28.05 23.81
CA ASP A 262 12.93 27.49 22.46
C ASP A 262 11.62 26.93 21.85
N PRO A 263 11.35 27.07 20.53
CA PRO A 263 10.00 26.92 19.99
C PRO A 263 9.56 25.46 19.74
N LEU A 264 9.04 24.81 20.77
CA LEU A 264 8.49 23.45 20.69
C LEU A 264 7.14 23.42 19.93
N ALA A 265 7.20 23.07 18.65
CA ALA A 265 6.01 22.79 17.84
C ALA A 265 5.26 21.55 18.33
N ALA A 266 3.94 21.67 18.52
CA ALA A 266 3.10 20.59 19.03
C ALA A 266 3.19 19.31 18.17
N GLY A 267 3.50 18.18 18.80
CA GLY A 267 3.69 16.89 18.15
C GLY A 267 5.11 16.61 17.67
N SER A 268 6.02 17.60 17.68
CA SER A 268 7.47 17.38 17.52
C SER A 268 8.12 16.87 18.81
N THR A 269 9.29 16.26 18.68
CA THR A 269 10.21 16.00 19.80
C THR A 269 11.38 16.96 19.68
N ILE A 270 11.82 17.54 20.79
CA ILE A 270 13.13 18.16 20.92
C ILE A 270 13.94 17.30 21.91
N SER A 271 15.18 16.97 21.55
CA SER A 271 16.17 16.38 22.46
C SER A 271 16.89 17.48 23.22
N GLY A 272 17.37 17.21 24.43
CA GLY A 272 17.99 18.23 25.25
C GLY A 272 18.95 17.75 26.33
N VAL A 273 19.58 18.67 27.07
CA VAL A 273 20.52 18.35 28.17
C VAL A 273 20.70 19.49 29.18
N ILE A 274 20.48 19.19 30.47
CA ILE A 274 20.81 20.10 31.58
C ILE A 274 22.30 20.00 31.91
N LEU A 275 23.05 21.10 31.82
CA LEU A 275 24.50 21.21 31.98
C LEU A 275 24.98 21.55 33.41
N ASN A 276 24.16 22.23 34.21
CA ASN A 276 24.46 22.65 35.60
C ASN A 276 23.16 22.90 36.41
N ASP A 277 23.24 23.48 37.61
CA ASP A 277 22.10 23.74 38.52
C ASP A 277 21.36 25.08 38.32
N ASP A 278 21.97 26.03 37.61
CA ASP A 278 21.33 27.28 37.17
C ASP A 278 20.73 27.17 35.74
N ASP A 279 20.89 26.01 35.09
CA ASP A 279 20.34 25.68 33.77
C ASP A 279 18.86 25.26 33.88
N TYR A 280 18.01 25.96 33.12
CA TYR A 280 16.56 25.76 33.09
C TYR A 280 16.05 25.68 31.65
N ASP A 281 15.77 24.48 31.16
CA ASP A 281 15.29 24.29 29.81
C ASP A 281 13.83 24.76 29.59
N TRP A 282 13.64 26.01 29.15
CA TRP A 282 12.31 26.52 28.75
C TRP A 282 12.00 26.27 27.28
N TYR A 283 10.79 25.77 27.04
CA TYR A 283 10.21 25.53 25.71
C TYR A 283 8.90 26.28 25.52
N LYS A 284 8.80 27.03 24.42
CA LYS A 284 7.65 27.87 24.07
C LYS A 284 6.71 27.15 23.11
N VAL A 285 5.48 26.91 23.54
CA VAL A 285 4.43 26.25 22.73
C VAL A 285 3.33 27.23 22.39
N THR A 286 2.90 27.28 21.13
CA THR A 286 1.69 28.02 20.73
C THR A 286 0.57 27.05 20.35
N THR A 287 -0.61 27.27 20.93
CA THR A 287 -1.85 26.50 20.68
C THR A 287 -2.88 27.38 19.97
N SER A 288 -3.46 26.89 18.87
CA SER A 288 -4.40 27.66 18.03
C SER A 288 -5.86 27.61 18.51
N ARG A 289 -6.16 26.76 19.50
CA ARG A 289 -7.48 26.53 20.10
C ARG A 289 -7.29 25.79 21.43
N SER A 290 -8.38 25.59 22.18
CA SER A 290 -8.32 24.80 23.42
C SER A 290 -8.36 23.29 23.15
N ASP A 291 -7.25 22.62 23.45
CA ASP A 291 -7.00 21.19 23.19
C ASP A 291 -6.52 20.46 24.47
N THR A 292 -6.72 19.14 24.54
CA THR A 292 -6.18 18.30 25.62
C THR A 292 -4.72 17.96 25.34
N ALA A 293 -3.84 18.57 26.12
CA ALA A 293 -2.40 18.42 26.08
C ALA A 293 -1.91 17.29 27.00
N GLN A 294 -0.79 16.67 26.63
CA GLN A 294 -0.03 15.72 27.45
C GLN A 294 1.47 15.84 27.12
N ILE A 295 2.34 16.03 28.11
CA ILE A 295 3.79 15.97 27.87
C ILE A 295 4.24 14.50 27.82
N GLN A 296 5.13 14.18 26.88
CA GLN A 296 5.90 12.95 26.82
C GLN A 296 7.37 13.29 27.05
N PHE A 297 8.04 12.53 27.92
CA PHE A 297 9.44 12.73 28.31
C PHE A 297 10.20 11.40 28.29
N SER A 298 11.49 11.41 27.95
CA SER A 298 12.37 10.23 28.06
C SER A 298 13.85 10.58 28.05
N ASN A 299 14.64 10.01 28.97
CA ASN A 299 16.06 10.28 29.17
C ASN A 299 17.01 9.09 28.91
N GLU A 300 18.25 9.39 28.57
CA GLU A 300 19.32 8.41 28.35
C GLU A 300 19.93 7.94 29.69
N GLN A 301 19.35 6.86 30.22
CA GLN A 301 19.73 6.11 31.42
C GLN A 301 19.41 6.74 32.79
N ALA A 302 19.44 5.85 33.78
CA ALA A 302 19.13 6.09 35.18
C ALA A 302 20.29 6.80 35.89
N ALA A 303 19.98 7.95 36.51
CA ALA A 303 20.92 8.72 37.31
C ALA A 303 20.34 9.02 38.71
N ASN A 304 21.16 9.49 39.64
CA ASN A 304 20.71 9.91 40.96
C ASN A 304 20.02 11.27 40.88
N GLY A 305 18.72 11.36 41.11
CA GLY A 305 18.00 12.64 41.12
C GLY A 305 16.54 12.53 40.71
N GLN A 306 15.88 13.68 40.60
CA GLN A 306 14.50 13.76 40.10
C GLN A 306 14.40 14.76 38.96
N TRP A 307 13.78 14.35 37.87
CA TRP A 307 13.32 15.27 36.83
C TRP A 307 12.07 15.99 37.31
N LEU A 308 12.01 17.27 37.00
CA LEU A 308 10.85 18.13 37.14
C LEU A 308 10.43 18.57 35.74
N VAL A 309 9.17 18.30 35.39
CA VAL A 309 8.59 18.74 34.12
C VAL A 309 7.35 19.56 34.42
N THR A 310 7.45 20.85 34.14
CA THR A 310 6.49 21.88 34.53
C THR A 310 5.77 22.40 33.30
N LEU A 311 4.43 22.43 33.32
CA LEU A 311 3.62 23.05 32.27
C LEU A 311 3.03 24.36 32.81
N ILE A 312 3.20 25.45 32.06
CA ILE A 312 3.03 26.83 32.53
C ILE A 312 2.15 27.61 31.54
N ASP A 313 1.24 28.46 32.04
CA ASP A 313 0.33 29.26 31.20
C ASP A 313 0.95 30.55 30.63
N SER A 314 0.17 31.30 29.85
CA SER A 314 0.58 32.58 29.25
C SER A 314 0.93 33.69 30.25
N ASN A 315 0.58 33.52 31.52
CA ASN A 315 0.75 34.48 32.60
C ASN A 315 1.82 33.99 33.62
N LEU A 316 2.56 32.94 33.27
CA LEU A 316 3.58 32.27 34.07
C LEU A 316 3.05 31.52 35.32
N ASN A 317 1.77 31.14 35.34
CA ASN A 317 1.24 30.24 36.38
C ASN A 317 1.61 28.77 36.07
N GLU A 318 2.16 28.02 37.03
CA GLU A 318 2.33 26.57 36.91
C GLU A 318 0.95 25.87 36.88
N LEU A 319 0.59 25.26 35.74
CA LEU A 319 -0.64 24.48 35.54
C LEU A 319 -0.52 23.07 36.12
N TYR A 320 0.67 22.48 36.02
CA TYR A 320 1.11 21.35 36.82
C TYR A 320 2.64 21.21 36.80
N THR A 321 3.17 20.57 37.83
CA THR A 321 4.58 20.21 37.96
C THR A 321 4.66 18.73 38.31
N GLU A 322 5.23 17.92 37.43
CA GLU A 322 5.43 16.49 37.67
C GLU A 322 6.87 16.21 38.06
N ARG A 323 7.05 15.49 39.17
CA ARG A 323 8.34 15.04 39.69
C ARG A 323 8.43 13.54 39.53
N PHE A 324 9.49 13.05 38.90
CA PHE A 324 9.74 11.62 38.75
C PHE A 324 11.23 11.31 38.86
N ASP A 325 11.54 10.14 39.40
CA ASP A 325 12.89 9.64 39.61
C ASP A 325 13.64 9.53 38.27
N ALA A 326 14.91 9.96 38.21
CA ALA A 326 15.69 9.95 36.99
C ALA A 326 16.02 8.53 36.45
N THR A 327 15.73 7.47 37.23
CA THR A 327 15.68 6.07 36.76
C THR A 327 14.54 5.79 35.77
N ALA A 328 13.50 6.62 35.73
CA ALA A 328 12.33 6.43 34.87
C ALA A 328 12.57 6.91 33.43
N THR A 329 13.24 6.07 32.63
CA THR A 329 13.64 6.36 31.22
C THR A 329 12.52 6.77 30.25
N SER A 330 11.25 6.69 30.65
CA SER A 330 10.14 7.34 29.96
C SER A 330 9.02 7.72 30.92
N HIS A 331 8.50 8.94 30.80
CA HIS A 331 7.33 9.44 31.53
C HIS A 331 6.27 9.99 30.57
N ALA A 332 4.99 9.82 30.93
CA ALA A 332 3.85 10.24 30.13
C ALA A 332 2.87 11.00 31.02
N GLY A 333 2.98 12.32 31.00
CA GLY A 333 2.44 13.19 32.02
C GLY A 333 0.93 13.34 32.08
N LYS A 334 0.47 14.19 33.00
CA LYS A 334 -0.93 14.52 33.22
C LYS A 334 -1.59 15.08 31.95
N LYS A 335 -2.78 14.57 31.63
CA LYS A 335 -3.65 15.16 30.61
C LYS A 335 -4.36 16.38 31.16
N VAL A 336 -4.15 17.54 30.55
CA VAL A 336 -4.80 18.80 30.92
C VAL A 336 -5.38 19.51 29.70
N THR A 337 -6.36 20.38 29.90
CA THR A 337 -6.89 21.23 28.83
C THR A 337 -6.07 22.51 28.78
N LEU A 338 -5.25 22.69 27.74
CA LEU A 338 -4.66 24.00 27.45
C LEU A 338 -5.73 24.86 26.73
N PRO A 339 -5.91 26.14 27.07
CA PRO A 339 -6.68 27.08 26.26
C PRO A 339 -5.86 27.53 25.04
N ALA A 340 -6.50 28.22 24.09
CA ALA A 340 -5.78 28.83 22.96
C ALA A 340 -4.81 29.91 23.46
N GLY A 341 -3.57 29.93 22.99
CA GLY A 341 -2.55 30.90 23.40
C GLY A 341 -1.13 30.33 23.42
N VAL A 342 -0.22 31.14 23.98
CA VAL A 342 1.16 30.75 24.29
C VAL A 342 1.20 30.08 25.67
N HIS A 343 1.94 28.99 25.78
CA HIS A 343 2.22 28.25 27.01
C HIS A 343 3.70 27.89 27.03
N TYR A 344 4.23 27.56 28.19
CA TYR A 344 5.62 27.16 28.35
C TYR A 344 5.72 25.77 29.00
N ILE A 345 6.77 25.04 28.65
CA ILE A 345 7.24 23.89 29.43
C ILE A 345 8.59 24.29 30.01
N ARG A 346 8.83 24.04 31.29
CA ARG A 346 10.19 24.07 31.88
C ARG A 346 10.59 22.64 32.21
N VAL A 347 11.78 22.24 31.81
CA VAL A 347 12.46 21.03 32.29
C VAL A 347 13.54 21.47 33.27
N ASP A 348 13.58 20.87 34.44
CA ASP A 348 14.62 21.07 35.44
C ASP A 348 14.95 19.76 36.16
N ILE A 349 16.11 19.68 36.83
CA ILE A 349 16.55 18.48 37.53
C ILE A 349 17.04 18.81 38.95
N ASN A 350 16.60 18.02 39.93
CA ASN A 350 16.98 18.20 41.32
C ASN A 350 17.89 17.06 41.79
N GLY A 351 19.14 17.41 42.10
CA GLY A 351 20.14 16.51 42.67
C GLY A 351 19.91 16.26 44.16
N GLY A 352 19.13 15.23 44.47
CA GLY A 352 18.99 14.75 45.85
C GLY A 352 20.35 14.37 46.45
N ASN A 353 20.75 15.04 47.54
CA ASN A 353 22.04 14.88 48.22
C ASN A 353 23.30 15.28 47.40
N GLY A 354 23.18 16.25 46.49
CA GLY A 354 24.34 17.01 45.96
C GLY A 354 25.02 16.43 44.72
N ASP A 355 24.90 15.14 44.45
CA ASP A 355 25.32 14.52 43.17
C ASP A 355 24.23 14.72 42.10
N ALA A 356 24.01 15.96 41.68
CA ALA A 356 23.12 16.28 40.56
C ALA A 356 23.68 15.73 39.23
N PRO A 357 22.88 15.02 38.40
CA PRO A 357 23.41 14.30 37.26
C PRO A 357 23.34 15.19 36.01
N PHE A 358 24.17 16.22 36.00
CA PHE A 358 24.33 17.10 34.85
C PHE A 358 24.90 16.36 33.63
N ARG A 359 24.70 16.93 32.44
CA ARG A 359 25.08 16.39 31.11
C ARG A 359 24.25 15.18 30.67
N HIS A 360 23.13 14.88 31.34
CA HIS A 360 22.23 13.78 30.98
C HIS A 360 21.20 14.19 29.91
N GLN A 361 21.26 13.50 28.76
CA GLN A 361 20.38 13.78 27.61
C GLN A 361 18.94 13.31 27.85
N TYR A 362 17.98 14.17 27.50
CA TYR A 362 16.55 13.87 27.52
C TYR A 362 15.86 14.21 26.19
N ASN A 363 14.55 13.95 26.13
CA ASN A 363 13.70 14.28 25.00
C ASN A 363 12.33 14.73 25.52
N VAL A 364 11.83 15.87 25.06
CA VAL A 364 10.53 16.44 25.42
C VAL A 364 9.62 16.56 24.19
N ARG A 365 8.33 16.27 24.38
CA ARG A 365 7.31 16.32 23.33
C ARG A 365 5.94 16.67 23.88
N LEU A 366 5.33 17.77 23.43
CA LEU A 366 3.92 18.04 23.73
C LEU A 366 2.99 17.33 22.74
N VAL A 367 2.11 16.49 23.25
CA VAL A 367 1.05 15.84 22.49
C VAL A 367 -0.25 16.63 22.68
N LEU A 368 -0.70 17.32 21.64
CA LEU A 368 -2.06 17.86 21.60
C LEU A 368 -3.01 16.81 21.03
N SER A 369 -4.16 16.66 21.69
CA SER A 369 -5.27 15.83 21.26
C SER A 369 -6.56 16.60 21.47
N HIS A 370 -7.47 16.57 20.49
CA HIS A 370 -8.73 17.28 20.62
C HIS A 370 -9.91 16.37 20.26
N PRO A 371 -11.04 16.48 20.97
CA PRO A 371 -12.30 15.98 20.47
C PRO A 371 -12.71 16.85 19.28
N ASP A 372 -12.64 16.31 18.07
CA ASP A 372 -13.33 16.86 16.89
C ASP A 372 -14.76 17.29 17.28
N ARG A 373 -15.22 18.44 16.80
CA ARG A 373 -16.60 18.91 17.00
C ARG A 373 -17.28 19.19 15.68
N TYR A 374 -18.47 18.66 15.53
CA TYR A 374 -19.25 18.72 14.31
C TYR A 374 -20.62 19.34 14.55
N THR A 375 -20.95 20.32 13.72
CA THR A 375 -22.23 21.02 13.72
C THR A 375 -23.22 20.30 12.81
N VAL A 376 -24.40 20.03 13.36
CA VAL A 376 -25.59 19.54 12.66
C VAL A 376 -26.57 20.72 12.55
N ALA A 377 -26.66 21.30 11.36
CA ALA A 377 -27.61 22.37 11.06
C ALA A 377 -28.97 21.78 10.65
N PHE A 378 -30.07 22.43 11.02
CA PHE A 378 -31.44 21.94 10.76
C PHE A 378 -32.22 22.91 9.87
N ASN A 379 -32.20 22.65 8.55
CA ASN A 379 -32.97 23.44 7.58
C ASN A 379 -34.42 22.95 7.54
N SER A 380 -35.35 23.74 8.08
CA SER A 380 -36.78 23.42 8.15
C SER A 380 -37.50 23.41 6.80
N ASN A 381 -36.85 23.81 5.70
CA ASN A 381 -37.33 23.68 4.32
C ASN A 381 -38.77 24.22 4.14
N GLY A 382 -39.02 25.44 4.61
CA GLY A 382 -40.34 26.09 4.60
C GLY A 382 -41.27 25.75 5.77
N GLY A 383 -40.76 25.11 6.83
CA GLY A 383 -41.46 24.97 8.12
C GLY A 383 -40.87 25.84 9.23
N SER A 384 -41.39 25.72 10.45
CA SER A 384 -40.94 26.47 11.63
C SER A 384 -39.45 26.27 11.97
N ARG A 385 -38.81 27.31 12.53
CA ARG A 385 -37.36 27.38 12.78
C ARG A 385 -36.89 26.33 13.78
N VAL A 386 -35.76 25.68 13.49
CA VAL A 386 -35.08 24.71 14.36
C VAL A 386 -33.63 25.14 14.54
N ALA A 387 -33.11 25.08 15.77
CA ALA A 387 -31.74 25.48 16.06
C ALA A 387 -30.73 24.38 15.71
N SER A 388 -29.55 24.78 15.21
CA SER A 388 -28.39 23.89 15.01
C SER A 388 -27.90 23.32 16.34
N GLN A 389 -27.25 22.15 16.30
CA GLN A 389 -26.60 21.51 17.45
C GLN A 389 -25.15 21.20 17.12
N THR A 390 -24.25 21.36 18.08
CA THR A 390 -22.82 20.99 17.94
C THR A 390 -22.51 19.85 18.88
N VAL A 391 -21.91 18.77 18.36
CA VAL A 391 -21.58 17.57 19.13
C VAL A 391 -20.13 17.15 18.89
N THR A 392 -19.55 16.44 19.86
CA THR A 392 -18.24 15.79 19.71
C THR A 392 -18.31 14.65 18.67
N SER A 393 -17.21 14.42 17.94
CA SER A 393 -17.08 13.30 17.02
C SER A 393 -17.38 11.96 17.68
N GLY A 394 -18.04 11.07 16.94
CA GLY A 394 -18.54 9.80 17.48
C GLY A 394 -19.79 9.93 18.37
N SER A 395 -20.14 11.13 18.84
CA SER A 395 -21.35 11.37 19.63
C SER A 395 -22.59 11.45 18.72
N ARG A 396 -23.77 11.27 19.33
CA ARG A 396 -25.08 11.40 18.66
C ARG A 396 -25.60 12.83 18.82
N VAL A 397 -26.31 13.31 17.81
CA VAL A 397 -27.11 14.55 17.89
C VAL A 397 -28.51 14.24 18.40
N SER A 398 -29.09 15.10 19.24
CA SER A 398 -30.45 14.90 19.75
C SER A 398 -31.48 15.23 18.67
N GLN A 399 -32.52 14.40 18.51
CA GLN A 399 -33.59 14.72 17.57
C GLN A 399 -34.38 15.96 18.07
N PRO A 400 -34.45 17.06 17.30
CA PRO A 400 -35.23 18.22 17.69
C PRO A 400 -36.73 17.94 17.54
N LYS A 401 -37.56 18.70 18.26
CA LYS A 401 -39.02 18.70 18.08
C LYS A 401 -39.37 18.90 16.60
N ASN A 402 -40.24 18.06 16.06
CA ASN A 402 -40.64 18.11 14.65
C ASN A 402 -41.18 19.51 14.30
N PRO A 403 -40.66 20.16 13.23
CA PRO A 403 -41.20 21.45 12.77
C PRO A 403 -42.60 21.28 12.18
N THR A 404 -43.28 22.40 11.94
CA THR A 404 -44.63 22.48 11.38
C THR A 404 -44.66 23.30 10.08
N ARG A 405 -45.54 22.93 9.14
CA ARG A 405 -45.74 23.61 7.85
C ARG A 405 -47.21 23.41 7.41
N SER A 406 -47.95 24.49 7.18
CA SER A 406 -49.38 24.40 6.83
C SER A 406 -49.59 23.66 5.50
N GLY A 407 -50.54 22.73 5.47
CA GLY A 407 -50.83 21.90 4.29
C GLY A 407 -49.88 20.73 4.04
N TYR A 408 -48.91 20.48 4.91
CA TYR A 408 -47.94 19.38 4.79
C TYR A 408 -47.81 18.57 6.08
N THR A 409 -47.43 17.30 5.94
CA THR A 409 -47.02 16.41 7.03
C THR A 409 -45.50 16.31 7.05
N PHE A 410 -44.87 16.51 8.21
CA PHE A 410 -43.43 16.34 8.38
C PHE A 410 -43.03 14.88 8.12
N ALA A 411 -42.20 14.63 7.10
CA ALA A 411 -41.78 13.29 6.72
C ALA A 411 -40.59 12.80 7.55
N GLY A 412 -39.67 13.71 7.91
CA GLY A 412 -38.45 13.42 8.66
C GLY A 412 -37.30 14.37 8.31
N TRP A 413 -36.14 14.13 8.92
CA TRP A 413 -34.87 14.79 8.61
C TRP A 413 -34.06 13.96 7.60
N TYR A 414 -33.48 14.60 6.59
CA TYR A 414 -32.78 13.96 5.47
C TYR A 414 -31.45 14.63 5.17
N THR A 415 -30.51 13.92 4.53
CA THR A 415 -29.15 14.44 4.25
C THR A 415 -29.05 15.42 3.08
N ALA A 416 -30.15 15.70 2.36
CA ALA A 416 -30.20 16.69 1.26
C ALA A 416 -31.55 17.40 1.19
N ALA A 417 -31.57 18.61 0.62
CA ALA A 417 -32.78 19.43 0.49
C ALA A 417 -33.87 18.77 -0.37
N ASN A 418 -33.45 18.07 -1.42
CA ASN A 418 -34.26 17.20 -2.26
C ASN A 418 -33.57 15.83 -2.32
N GLY A 419 -34.31 14.74 -2.07
CA GLY A 419 -33.71 13.40 -1.96
C GLY A 419 -32.76 13.26 -0.76
N GLY A 420 -31.70 12.46 -0.92
CA GLY A 420 -30.81 12.07 0.18
C GLY A 420 -31.38 10.93 1.04
N ALA A 421 -30.59 10.48 2.02
CA ALA A 421 -31.00 9.44 2.95
C ALA A 421 -31.76 10.05 4.14
N ARG A 422 -32.73 9.32 4.70
CA ARG A 422 -33.33 9.66 5.99
C ARG A 422 -32.24 9.58 7.05
N TYR A 423 -32.08 10.62 7.86
CA TYR A 423 -31.08 10.64 8.91
C TYR A 423 -31.53 9.83 10.12
N ASP A 424 -30.63 8.98 10.62
CA ASP A 424 -30.78 8.24 11.86
C ASP A 424 -30.05 8.97 13.00
N PHE A 425 -30.78 9.30 14.06
CA PHE A 425 -30.25 9.96 15.26
C PHE A 425 -29.53 8.99 16.21
N SER A 426 -29.54 7.68 15.94
CA SER A 426 -28.68 6.70 16.61
C SER A 426 -27.27 6.62 16.01
N SER A 427 -27.08 7.17 14.80
CA SER A 427 -25.79 7.15 14.10
C SER A 427 -24.84 8.22 14.64
N PRO A 428 -23.54 7.92 14.80
CA PRO A 428 -22.55 8.88 15.25
C PRO A 428 -22.35 10.02 14.24
N VAL A 429 -22.08 11.23 14.73
CA VAL A 429 -21.68 12.37 13.90
C VAL A 429 -20.15 12.37 13.77
N THR A 430 -19.66 12.27 12.54
CA THR A 430 -18.22 12.24 12.20
C THR A 430 -17.84 13.27 11.13
N ALA A 431 -18.77 14.17 10.78
CA ALA A 431 -18.55 15.30 9.88
C ALA A 431 -19.69 16.33 10.03
N ASN A 432 -19.35 17.61 9.82
CA ASN A 432 -20.32 18.71 9.69
C ASN A 432 -21.39 18.36 8.64
N ARG A 433 -22.66 18.67 8.93
CA ARG A 433 -23.78 18.37 8.00
C ARG A 433 -24.98 19.27 8.23
N THR A 434 -25.72 19.51 7.14
CA THR A 434 -27.08 20.07 7.21
C THR A 434 -28.08 18.94 7.02
N LEU A 435 -29.05 18.86 7.94
CA LEU A 435 -30.22 18.02 7.83
C LEU A 435 -31.40 18.86 7.37
N TYR A 436 -32.13 18.34 6.40
CA TYR A 436 -33.24 19.04 5.74
C TYR A 436 -34.55 18.38 6.10
N ALA A 437 -35.54 19.19 6.49
CA ALA A 437 -36.90 18.72 6.70
C ALA A 437 -37.51 18.33 5.34
N HIS A 438 -38.06 17.13 5.25
CA HIS A 438 -38.87 16.70 4.11
C HIS A 438 -40.35 16.77 4.45
N TRP A 439 -41.17 17.08 3.44
CA TRP A 439 -42.57 17.46 3.63
C TRP A 439 -43.46 16.72 2.64
N ASN A 440 -44.34 15.86 3.15
CA ASN A 440 -45.37 15.22 2.35
C ASN A 440 -46.56 16.18 2.24
N LYS A 441 -46.91 16.63 1.02
CA LYS A 441 -48.10 17.49 0.84
C LYS A 441 -49.36 16.72 1.23
N ASN A 442 -50.20 17.32 2.07
CA ASN A 442 -51.46 16.71 2.49
C ASN A 442 -52.39 16.59 1.28
N ALA A 443 -53.05 15.44 1.15
CA ALA A 443 -53.74 15.08 -0.07
C ALA A 443 -55.27 15.12 0.09
N THR A 444 -55.95 15.60 -0.94
CA THR A 444 -57.40 15.72 -1.06
C THR A 444 -57.94 14.62 -1.98
N ILE A 445 -59.21 14.22 -1.85
CA ILE A 445 -59.80 13.20 -2.74
C ILE A 445 -59.89 13.77 -4.17
N GLN A 446 -59.31 13.06 -5.13
CA GLN A 446 -59.31 13.42 -6.55
C GLN A 446 -60.31 12.59 -7.35
N SER A 447 -60.47 11.31 -7.01
CA SER A 447 -61.45 10.42 -7.65
C SER A 447 -61.78 9.22 -6.77
N ILE A 448 -62.93 8.58 -7.01
CA ILE A 448 -63.31 7.31 -6.39
C ILE A 448 -63.18 6.20 -7.44
N ALA A 449 -62.53 5.10 -7.07
CA ALA A 449 -62.43 3.92 -7.92
C ALA A 449 -63.82 3.31 -8.16
N ALA A 450 -64.11 2.94 -9.41
CA ALA A 450 -65.30 2.18 -9.74
C ALA A 450 -65.22 0.80 -9.08
N VAL A 451 -66.25 0.44 -8.31
CA VAL A 451 -66.42 -0.91 -7.77
C VAL A 451 -67.02 -1.80 -8.86
N SER A 452 -66.54 -3.04 -8.98
CA SER A 452 -67.11 -4.06 -9.87
C SER A 452 -67.36 -5.35 -9.09
N VAL A 453 -68.62 -5.73 -8.90
CA VAL A 453 -69.00 -6.96 -8.18
C VAL A 453 -69.49 -7.99 -9.18
N THR A 454 -68.80 -9.13 -9.30
CA THR A 454 -69.31 -10.27 -10.08
C THR A 454 -69.99 -11.25 -9.15
N THR A 455 -71.23 -11.63 -9.49
CA THR A 455 -72.01 -12.67 -8.82
C THR A 455 -72.32 -13.83 -9.79
N ARG A 456 -72.92 -14.90 -9.28
CA ARG A 456 -73.50 -15.97 -10.11
C ARG A 456 -74.99 -15.70 -10.35
N ASN A 457 -75.58 -16.31 -11.37
CA ASN A 457 -76.98 -16.06 -11.68
C ASN A 457 -77.88 -16.42 -10.48
N GLY A 458 -78.84 -15.56 -10.14
CA GLY A 458 -79.72 -15.72 -8.98
C GLY A 458 -79.12 -15.39 -7.61
N VAL A 459 -77.81 -15.10 -7.50
CA VAL A 459 -77.16 -14.79 -6.22
C VAL A 459 -77.06 -13.28 -5.99
N ARG A 460 -77.59 -12.80 -4.86
CA ARG A 460 -77.58 -11.36 -4.50
C ARG A 460 -76.13 -10.83 -4.41
N PRO A 461 -75.79 -9.73 -5.10
CA PRO A 461 -74.47 -9.11 -5.00
C PRO A 461 -74.30 -8.38 -3.66
N THR A 462 -73.19 -8.64 -2.96
CA THR A 462 -72.79 -7.88 -1.77
C THR A 462 -71.87 -6.73 -2.17
N LEU A 463 -72.24 -5.49 -1.81
CA LEU A 463 -71.42 -4.30 -2.03
C LEU A 463 -70.43 -4.07 -0.87
N PRO A 464 -69.23 -3.52 -1.12
CA PRO A 464 -68.26 -3.26 -0.07
C PRO A 464 -68.63 -2.01 0.74
N SER A 465 -68.49 -2.08 2.08
CA SER A 465 -68.72 -0.94 2.99
C SER A 465 -67.64 0.16 2.92
N THR A 466 -66.61 -0.03 2.08
CA THR A 466 -65.62 0.98 1.74
C THR A 466 -65.35 1.00 0.23
N VAL A 467 -64.90 2.13 -0.29
CA VAL A 467 -64.37 2.27 -1.66
C VAL A 467 -62.96 2.84 -1.64
N THR A 468 -62.18 2.58 -2.67
CA THR A 468 -60.85 3.16 -2.81
C THR A 468 -60.95 4.58 -3.37
N ALA A 469 -60.73 5.59 -2.52
CA ALA A 469 -60.47 6.95 -2.96
C ALA A 469 -59.01 7.08 -3.44
N THR A 470 -58.81 7.66 -4.61
CA THR A 470 -57.50 8.15 -5.08
C THR A 470 -57.40 9.61 -4.70
N TYR A 471 -56.32 9.98 -4.02
CA TYR A 471 -56.05 11.34 -3.55
C TYR A 471 -55.09 12.07 -4.51
N THR A 472 -55.02 13.39 -4.43
CA THR A 472 -54.23 14.28 -5.30
C THR A 472 -52.71 14.07 -5.26
N ASN A 473 -52.20 13.27 -4.31
CA ASN A 473 -50.82 12.77 -4.29
C ASN A 473 -50.66 11.37 -4.91
N GLY A 474 -51.66 10.88 -5.65
CA GLY A 474 -51.72 9.53 -6.23
C GLY A 474 -52.02 8.40 -5.23
N THR A 475 -51.97 8.65 -3.91
CA THR A 475 -52.19 7.58 -2.92
C THR A 475 -53.65 7.12 -2.91
N LYS A 476 -53.84 5.83 -2.65
CA LYS A 476 -55.15 5.16 -2.65
C LYS A 476 -55.47 4.68 -1.24
N ARG A 477 -56.64 5.05 -0.71
CA ARG A 477 -57.10 4.63 0.63
C ARG A 477 -58.55 4.17 0.59
N ALA A 478 -58.89 3.19 1.42
CA ALA A 478 -60.27 2.81 1.66
C ALA A 478 -60.97 3.92 2.47
N VAL A 479 -62.10 4.41 1.96
CA VAL A 479 -63.00 5.38 2.63
C VAL A 479 -64.37 4.75 2.80
N LYS A 480 -65.03 5.00 3.95
CA LYS A 480 -66.37 4.46 4.23
C LYS A 480 -67.40 5.00 3.23
N VAL A 481 -68.23 4.11 2.70
CA VAL A 481 -69.30 4.42 1.75
C VAL A 481 -70.64 3.92 2.27
N SER A 482 -71.71 4.64 2.00
CA SER A 482 -73.09 4.15 2.14
C SER A 482 -73.71 3.95 0.76
N TRP A 483 -74.40 2.82 0.53
CA TRP A 483 -75.02 2.43 -0.73
C TRP A 483 -76.55 2.28 -0.59
N PRO A 484 -77.32 2.50 -1.67
CA PRO A 484 -78.73 2.12 -1.75
C PRO A 484 -78.92 0.60 -1.80
N TYR A 485 -80.13 0.15 -1.48
CA TYR A 485 -80.53 -1.25 -1.55
C TYR A 485 -80.65 -1.75 -3.00
N ILE A 486 -80.32 -3.03 -3.23
CA ILE A 486 -80.45 -3.71 -4.53
C ILE A 486 -81.63 -4.69 -4.46
N TYR A 487 -82.49 -4.68 -5.47
CA TYR A 487 -83.69 -5.53 -5.56
C TYR A 487 -83.44 -6.79 -6.41
N SER A 488 -84.19 -7.86 -6.15
CA SER A 488 -83.96 -9.21 -6.69
C SER A 488 -84.01 -9.28 -8.22
N GLY A 489 -84.92 -8.56 -8.86
CA GLY A 489 -85.06 -8.53 -10.33
C GLY A 489 -83.81 -8.05 -11.07
N GLN A 490 -82.87 -7.38 -10.39
CA GLN A 490 -81.67 -6.81 -11.02
C GLN A 490 -80.57 -7.86 -11.30
N PHE A 491 -80.63 -9.07 -10.71
CA PHE A 491 -79.56 -10.09 -10.81
C PHE A 491 -80.06 -11.51 -11.20
N ALA A 492 -81.25 -11.61 -11.78
CA ALA A 492 -81.89 -12.89 -12.15
C ALA A 492 -81.49 -13.44 -13.55
N LYS A 493 -80.66 -12.72 -14.31
CA LYS A 493 -80.12 -13.15 -15.62
C LYS A 493 -78.64 -12.75 -15.78
N ALA A 494 -77.95 -13.39 -16.73
CA ALA A 494 -76.60 -13.00 -17.13
C ALA A 494 -76.61 -11.58 -17.75
N GLY A 495 -75.92 -10.62 -17.14
CA GLY A 495 -75.96 -9.21 -17.54
C GLY A 495 -75.19 -8.28 -16.60
N THR A 496 -75.45 -6.98 -16.69
CA THR A 496 -74.81 -5.93 -15.86
C THR A 496 -75.75 -4.76 -15.52
N PHE A 497 -75.59 -4.16 -14.33
CA PHE A 497 -76.27 -2.92 -13.90
C PHE A 497 -75.39 -2.07 -12.96
N THR A 498 -75.79 -0.85 -12.59
CA THR A 498 -74.96 0.09 -11.80
C THR A 498 -75.75 0.80 -10.69
N VAL A 499 -75.09 1.12 -9.57
CA VAL A 499 -75.61 1.90 -8.42
C VAL A 499 -74.59 2.94 -7.92
N TYR A 500 -75.04 3.94 -7.15
CA TYR A 500 -74.22 5.04 -6.64
C TYR A 500 -74.32 5.20 -5.11
N GLY A 501 -73.20 5.47 -4.44
CA GLY A 501 -73.10 5.63 -2.98
C GLY A 501 -72.46 6.95 -2.55
N THR A 502 -72.45 7.26 -1.26
CA THR A 502 -71.91 8.51 -0.68
C THR A 502 -70.71 8.23 0.23
N VAL A 503 -69.63 9.01 0.10
CA VAL A 503 -68.38 8.85 0.86
C VAL A 503 -68.41 9.67 2.15
N SER A 504 -68.24 9.00 3.29
CA SER A 504 -68.35 9.60 4.62
C SER A 504 -67.41 10.79 4.85
N GLY A 505 -67.93 11.86 5.47
CA GLY A 505 -67.20 13.11 5.74
C GLY A 505 -66.94 13.99 4.52
N THR A 506 -67.54 13.68 3.35
CA THR A 506 -67.33 14.44 2.10
C THR A 506 -68.59 14.48 1.24
N ASN A 507 -68.65 15.39 0.27
CA ASN A 507 -69.72 15.44 -0.72
C ASN A 507 -69.49 14.50 -1.93
N VAL A 508 -68.47 13.64 -1.89
CA VAL A 508 -68.04 12.81 -3.03
C VAL A 508 -68.90 11.55 -3.16
N LYS A 509 -69.25 11.18 -4.39
CA LYS A 509 -70.04 9.97 -4.71
C LYS A 509 -69.17 8.83 -5.23
N ALA A 510 -69.60 7.61 -4.95
CA ALA A 510 -69.00 6.35 -5.41
C ALA A 510 -69.90 5.65 -6.43
N ARG A 511 -69.33 4.80 -7.30
CA ARG A 511 -70.08 4.04 -8.32
C ARG A 511 -69.73 2.54 -8.24
N ALA A 512 -70.74 1.67 -8.28
CA ALA A 512 -70.57 0.22 -8.33
C ALA A 512 -71.34 -0.38 -9.51
N THR A 513 -70.68 -1.24 -10.28
CA THR A 513 -71.25 -2.00 -11.40
C THR A 513 -71.28 -3.49 -11.06
N ILE A 514 -72.39 -4.17 -11.32
CA ILE A 514 -72.61 -5.59 -11.02
C ILE A 514 -72.53 -6.39 -12.33
N ARG A 515 -72.01 -7.64 -12.29
CA ARG A 515 -71.89 -8.58 -13.43
C ARG A 515 -72.26 -10.02 -13.03
N VAL A 516 -72.67 -10.86 -13.99
CA VAL A 516 -73.12 -12.27 -13.79
C VAL A 516 -72.47 -13.24 -14.81
N VAL A 517 -72.00 -14.46 -14.41
CA VAL A 517 -71.06 -15.35 -15.20
C VAL A 517 -71.20 -16.90 -15.04
N ALA A 518 -70.41 -17.72 -15.80
CA ALA A 518 -70.44 -19.21 -15.96
C ALA A 518 -69.07 -19.99 -15.75
N VAL A 519 -68.99 -21.34 -15.89
CA VAL A 519 -67.88 -22.25 -15.37
C VAL A 519 -67.38 -23.43 -16.30
N VAL A 520 -66.51 -24.38 -15.84
CA VAL A 520 -65.60 -25.31 -16.63
C VAL A 520 -65.66 -26.83 -16.23
N THR A 521 -65.21 -27.80 -17.08
CA THR A 521 -65.23 -29.28 -16.83
C THR A 521 -64.00 -30.21 -17.10
N SER A 522 -63.40 -30.43 -18.30
CA SER A 522 -62.47 -31.60 -18.58
C SER A 522 -61.29 -31.43 -19.61
N ILE A 523 -60.24 -32.32 -19.64
CA ILE A 523 -58.88 -32.11 -20.30
C ILE A 523 -58.12 -33.41 -20.83
N PRO A 524 -57.24 -33.37 -21.89
CA PRO A 524 -56.32 -34.47 -22.41
C PRO A 524 -54.77 -34.48 -22.02
N ALA A 525 -53.87 -35.25 -22.72
CA ALA A 525 -52.46 -35.63 -22.32
C ALA A 525 -51.29 -35.45 -23.38
N ILE A 526 -49.97 -35.51 -22.98
CA ILE A 526 -48.75 -34.94 -23.67
C ILE A 526 -47.38 -35.74 -23.55
N SER A 527 -46.30 -35.48 -24.36
CA SER A 527 -44.89 -36.07 -24.25
C SER A 527 -43.70 -35.23 -24.88
N VAL A 528 -42.41 -35.41 -24.47
CA VAL A 528 -41.16 -34.57 -24.77
C VAL A 528 -39.77 -35.32 -24.66
N SER A 529 -38.62 -34.76 -25.15
CA SER A 529 -37.22 -35.29 -24.96
C SER A 529 -36.07 -34.22 -24.82
N THR A 530 -34.81 -34.62 -24.49
CA THR A 530 -33.61 -33.78 -24.25
C THR A 530 -32.26 -34.55 -24.20
N ASN A 531 -31.11 -33.89 -23.89
CA ASN A 531 -29.76 -34.46 -23.64
C ASN A 531 -29.35 -34.38 -22.15
N ALA A 532 -28.21 -34.95 -21.73
CA ALA A 532 -27.70 -34.91 -20.36
C ALA A 532 -27.17 -33.50 -20.02
N GLY A 533 -27.61 -32.94 -18.89
CA GLY A 533 -27.55 -31.50 -18.59
C GLY A 533 -28.63 -30.67 -19.31
N THR A 534 -29.15 -31.18 -20.42
CA THR A 534 -30.32 -30.74 -21.19
C THR A 534 -31.58 -30.49 -20.37
N ARG A 535 -31.90 -29.27 -19.93
CA ARG A 535 -33.24 -28.95 -19.41
C ARG A 535 -34.33 -29.16 -20.50
N PRO A 536 -35.31 -30.07 -20.30
CA PRO A 536 -36.44 -30.25 -21.21
C PRO A 536 -37.52 -29.17 -21.02
N LYS A 537 -38.40 -29.00 -22.02
CA LYS A 537 -39.42 -27.91 -22.09
C LYS A 537 -40.83 -28.49 -22.31
N LEU A 538 -41.82 -28.06 -21.52
CA LEU A 538 -43.22 -28.54 -21.59
C LEU A 538 -44.18 -27.45 -22.15
N PRO A 539 -45.33 -27.82 -22.77
CA PRO A 539 -46.23 -26.87 -23.45
C PRO A 539 -47.19 -26.13 -22.50
N ALA A 540 -47.47 -24.85 -22.75
CA ALA A 540 -48.18 -23.97 -21.80
C ALA A 540 -49.73 -24.00 -21.83
N THR A 541 -50.36 -24.74 -22.75
CA THR A 541 -51.82 -24.71 -22.98
C THR A 541 -52.39 -26.06 -23.43
N VAL A 542 -53.66 -26.33 -23.09
CA VAL A 542 -54.46 -27.49 -23.51
C VAL A 542 -55.93 -27.07 -23.78
N ASN A 543 -56.81 -27.99 -24.18
CA ASN A 543 -58.22 -27.72 -24.48
C ASN A 543 -59.16 -28.19 -23.35
N ALA A 544 -60.26 -27.47 -23.08
CA ALA A 544 -61.27 -27.82 -22.06
C ALA A 544 -62.71 -27.35 -22.37
N LYS A 545 -63.71 -27.96 -21.71
CA LYS A 545 -65.16 -27.69 -21.90
C LYS A 545 -65.81 -26.85 -20.79
N PHE A 546 -66.94 -26.17 -21.06
CA PHE A 546 -67.61 -25.20 -20.18
C PHE A 546 -69.13 -25.44 -20.00
N SER A 547 -69.72 -24.82 -18.96
CA SER A 547 -71.14 -24.95 -18.56
C SER A 547 -72.12 -24.12 -19.40
N ASP A 548 -71.62 -23.32 -20.35
CA ASP A 548 -72.38 -22.72 -21.43
C ASP A 548 -72.33 -23.59 -22.72
N GLY A 549 -71.82 -24.82 -22.61
CA GLY A 549 -71.71 -25.81 -23.68
C GLY A 549 -70.41 -25.74 -24.49
N VAL A 550 -69.60 -24.68 -24.34
CA VAL A 550 -68.53 -24.35 -25.29
C VAL A 550 -67.18 -24.99 -24.92
N THR A 551 -66.39 -25.37 -25.92
CA THR A 551 -64.99 -25.83 -25.75
C THR A 551 -64.01 -24.68 -26.01
N ARG A 552 -63.01 -24.48 -25.15
CA ARG A 552 -62.04 -23.36 -25.20
C ARG A 552 -60.64 -23.82 -24.77
N THR A 553 -59.59 -23.11 -25.20
CA THR A 553 -58.22 -23.33 -24.72
C THR A 553 -58.04 -22.82 -23.29
N VAL A 554 -57.24 -23.53 -22.49
CA VAL A 554 -56.91 -23.21 -21.09
C VAL A 554 -55.41 -23.34 -20.85
N LYS A 555 -54.86 -22.51 -19.95
CA LYS A 555 -53.43 -22.50 -19.61
C LYS A 555 -53.11 -23.60 -18.59
N VAL A 556 -51.97 -24.26 -18.76
CA VAL A 556 -51.43 -25.28 -17.85
C VAL A 556 -50.13 -24.79 -17.24
N SER A 557 -50.02 -24.89 -15.90
CA SER A 557 -48.73 -24.71 -15.20
C SER A 557 -48.12 -26.08 -14.88
N TRP A 558 -46.84 -26.26 -15.16
CA TRP A 558 -46.09 -27.50 -14.87
C TRP A 558 -45.08 -27.30 -13.74
N PRO A 559 -44.89 -28.30 -12.86
CA PRO A 559 -43.78 -28.36 -11.92
C PRO A 559 -42.40 -28.16 -12.57
N TYR A 560 -41.48 -27.60 -11.79
CA TYR A 560 -40.08 -27.45 -12.18
C TYR A 560 -39.37 -28.81 -12.19
N ILE A 561 -38.75 -29.13 -13.32
CA ILE A 561 -37.89 -30.32 -13.48
C ILE A 561 -36.51 -29.99 -12.92
N TYR A 562 -35.95 -30.82 -12.04
CA TYR A 562 -34.64 -30.58 -11.42
C TYR A 562 -33.48 -31.18 -12.22
N SER A 563 -32.28 -30.59 -12.09
CA SER A 563 -31.10 -31.01 -12.84
C SER A 563 -30.71 -32.47 -12.62
N GLY A 564 -30.90 -33.02 -11.42
CA GLY A 564 -30.69 -34.44 -11.16
C GLY A 564 -31.51 -35.37 -12.08
N GLN A 565 -32.72 -34.96 -12.48
CA GLN A 565 -33.61 -35.75 -13.35
C GLN A 565 -33.13 -35.81 -14.81
N TYR A 566 -32.20 -34.94 -15.22
CA TYR A 566 -31.61 -34.94 -16.55
C TYR A 566 -30.06 -34.92 -16.52
N ALA A 567 -29.44 -35.18 -15.37
CA ALA A 567 -27.98 -35.14 -15.23
C ALA A 567 -27.26 -36.33 -15.90
N LYS A 568 -28.00 -37.41 -16.11
CA LYS A 568 -27.59 -38.69 -16.74
C LYS A 568 -28.71 -39.10 -17.73
N ALA A 569 -28.42 -40.04 -18.64
CA ALA A 569 -29.44 -40.57 -19.56
C ALA A 569 -30.58 -41.30 -18.79
N GLY A 570 -31.83 -41.20 -19.27
CA GLY A 570 -33.03 -41.68 -18.55
C GLY A 570 -34.36 -41.08 -19.04
N SER A 571 -35.45 -41.23 -18.28
CA SER A 571 -36.80 -40.72 -18.58
C SER A 571 -37.69 -40.56 -17.33
N PHE A 572 -38.74 -39.70 -17.37
CA PHE A 572 -39.66 -39.42 -16.24
C PHE A 572 -40.96 -38.69 -16.68
N THR A 573 -41.91 -38.48 -15.74
CA THR A 573 -43.28 -37.94 -15.97
C THR A 573 -43.60 -36.74 -15.05
N VAL A 574 -44.52 -35.85 -15.48
CA VAL A 574 -44.90 -34.59 -14.82
C VAL A 574 -46.43 -34.35 -14.91
N ASN A 575 -47.06 -33.78 -13.88
CA ASN A 575 -48.50 -33.41 -13.85
C ASN A 575 -48.68 -31.89 -13.68
N GLY A 576 -49.61 -31.27 -14.41
CA GLY A 576 -49.85 -29.82 -14.43
C GLY A 576 -51.26 -29.39 -13.95
N THR A 577 -51.42 -28.10 -13.65
CA THR A 577 -52.64 -27.51 -13.06
C THR A 577 -53.32 -26.52 -14.01
N VAL A 578 -54.66 -26.42 -13.96
CA VAL A 578 -55.45 -25.48 -14.78
C VAL A 578 -56.23 -24.48 -13.95
N ALA A 579 -55.98 -23.19 -14.24
CA ALA A 579 -56.46 -22.06 -13.45
C ALA A 579 -57.99 -21.93 -13.42
N GLY A 580 -58.55 -21.62 -12.25
CA GLY A 580 -59.99 -21.45 -12.04
C GLY A 580 -60.79 -22.77 -11.97
N THR A 581 -60.12 -23.92 -11.94
CA THR A 581 -60.75 -25.25 -11.96
C THR A 581 -60.04 -26.22 -11.02
N ASN A 582 -60.68 -27.35 -10.71
CA ASN A 582 -60.06 -28.45 -9.97
C ASN A 582 -59.38 -29.51 -10.88
N VAL A 583 -59.37 -29.29 -12.20
CA VAL A 583 -58.93 -30.26 -13.23
C VAL A 583 -57.41 -30.16 -13.48
N LYS A 584 -56.79 -31.24 -13.97
CA LYS A 584 -55.32 -31.41 -14.13
C LYS A 584 -54.94 -31.93 -15.53
N ALA A 585 -53.65 -31.83 -15.89
CA ALA A 585 -53.05 -32.34 -17.14
C ALA A 585 -51.76 -33.17 -16.87
N ARG A 586 -51.24 -33.93 -17.85
CA ARG A 586 -50.11 -34.89 -17.67
C ARG A 586 -49.15 -34.97 -18.88
N ALA A 587 -47.82 -35.11 -18.65
CA ALA A 587 -46.75 -35.12 -19.68
C ALA A 587 -45.51 -35.99 -19.33
N THR A 588 -44.72 -36.45 -20.32
CA THR A 588 -43.56 -37.41 -20.17
C THR A 588 -42.26 -36.94 -20.88
N VAL A 589 -41.04 -37.41 -20.49
CA VAL A 589 -39.70 -36.84 -20.86
C VAL A 589 -38.55 -37.90 -20.99
N LYS A 590 -37.47 -37.68 -21.80
CA LYS A 590 -36.29 -38.61 -22.07
C LYS A 590 -34.90 -37.90 -22.29
N VAL A 591 -33.71 -38.54 -22.05
CA VAL A 591 -32.34 -37.93 -21.90
C VAL A 591 -31.11 -38.76 -22.47
N ASN A 592 -30.00 -38.16 -23.02
CA ASN A 592 -28.81 -38.83 -23.70
C ASN A 592 -27.34 -38.25 -23.42
N PRO A 593 -26.17 -38.92 -23.70
CA PRO A 593 -24.79 -38.62 -23.14
C PRO A 593 -23.66 -37.91 -24.01
N VAL A 594 -22.39 -37.76 -23.52
CA VAL A 594 -21.23 -36.94 -24.08
C VAL A 594 -19.78 -37.49 -23.80
N VAL A 595 -18.76 -37.31 -24.69
CA VAL A 595 -17.32 -37.80 -24.59
C VAL A 595 -16.22 -36.87 -25.21
N VAL A 596 -14.92 -37.27 -25.25
CA VAL A 596 -13.76 -36.52 -25.87
C VAL A 596 -13.52 -36.89 -27.36
N ARG A 597 -12.93 -35.97 -28.16
CA ARG A 597 -12.62 -36.16 -29.60
C ARG A 597 -11.17 -35.87 -30.06
N SER A 598 -10.52 -34.74 -29.70
CA SER A 598 -9.20 -34.36 -30.28
C SER A 598 -8.33 -33.46 -29.38
N ILE A 599 -7.04 -33.27 -29.72
CA ILE A 599 -6.04 -32.47 -28.99
C ILE A 599 -5.30 -31.53 -29.95
N ALA A 600 -4.98 -30.31 -29.53
CA ALA A 600 -4.20 -29.34 -30.31
C ALA A 600 -2.69 -29.67 -30.41
N ALA A 601 -2.06 -29.34 -31.53
CA ALA A 601 -0.62 -29.55 -31.77
C ALA A 601 0.25 -28.55 -30.96
N ILE A 602 1.45 -29.00 -30.55
CA ILE A 602 2.38 -28.22 -29.74
C ILE A 602 3.70 -28.01 -30.48
N SER A 603 4.34 -26.84 -30.32
CA SER A 603 5.70 -26.59 -30.81
C SER A 603 6.51 -25.80 -29.79
N VAL A 604 7.81 -26.09 -29.68
CA VAL A 604 8.75 -25.47 -28.74
C VAL A 604 10.08 -25.23 -29.45
N SER A 605 10.75 -24.12 -29.17
CA SER A 605 12.11 -23.84 -29.65
C SER A 605 13.14 -23.85 -28.52
N THR A 606 14.39 -24.17 -28.87
CA THR A 606 15.58 -24.03 -28.02
C THR A 606 16.79 -23.71 -28.89
N VAL A 607 17.90 -23.30 -28.27
CA VAL A 607 19.18 -23.05 -28.95
C VAL A 607 20.09 -24.27 -28.80
N ALA A 608 20.93 -24.55 -29.80
CA ALA A 608 21.86 -25.67 -29.79
C ALA A 608 22.70 -25.75 -28.50
N GLY A 609 22.74 -26.95 -27.91
CA GLY A 609 23.33 -27.26 -26.61
C GLY A 609 22.39 -27.07 -25.41
N THR A 610 21.25 -26.39 -25.57
CA THR A 610 20.31 -26.09 -24.47
C THR A 610 19.08 -26.99 -24.52
N ARG A 611 18.72 -27.60 -23.38
CA ARG A 611 17.57 -28.52 -23.28
C ARG A 611 16.23 -27.78 -23.46
N PRO A 612 15.34 -28.24 -24.36
CA PRO A 612 14.00 -27.67 -24.50
C PRO A 612 13.07 -28.07 -23.34
N LYS A 613 12.11 -27.20 -23.00
CA LYS A 613 11.10 -27.43 -21.93
C LYS A 613 9.70 -27.57 -22.54
N LEU A 614 8.97 -28.62 -22.19
CA LEU A 614 7.63 -28.93 -22.72
C LEU A 614 6.51 -28.55 -21.72
N PRO A 615 5.29 -28.20 -22.19
CA PRO A 615 4.19 -27.78 -21.32
C PRO A 615 3.48 -28.97 -20.64
N ALA A 616 3.12 -28.84 -19.37
CA ALA A 616 2.45 -29.90 -18.59
C ALA A 616 0.93 -30.04 -18.84
N THR A 617 0.34 -29.17 -19.66
CA THR A 617 -1.09 -29.20 -20.03
C THR A 617 -1.30 -28.85 -21.50
N VAL A 618 -2.40 -29.34 -22.08
CA VAL A 618 -2.80 -29.15 -23.48
C VAL A 618 -4.32 -28.92 -23.58
N ARG A 619 -4.83 -28.45 -24.73
CA ARG A 619 -6.27 -28.21 -24.95
C ARG A 619 -6.87 -29.32 -25.82
N ALA A 620 -8.05 -29.81 -25.43
CA ALA A 620 -8.74 -30.93 -26.06
C ALA A 620 -10.24 -30.65 -26.29
N VAL A 621 -10.82 -31.18 -27.35
CA VAL A 621 -12.22 -30.93 -27.80
C VAL A 621 -13.12 -32.13 -27.48
N TYR A 622 -14.37 -31.87 -27.09
CA TYR A 622 -15.38 -32.87 -26.70
C TYR A 622 -16.51 -33.02 -27.75
N SER A 623 -17.36 -34.04 -27.60
CA SER A 623 -18.45 -34.37 -28.54
C SER A 623 -19.66 -33.45 -28.43
N ASP A 624 -19.74 -32.64 -27.38
CA ASP A 624 -20.61 -31.46 -27.23
C ASP A 624 -20.05 -30.22 -27.97
N GLY A 625 -18.88 -30.35 -28.62
CA GLY A 625 -18.15 -29.27 -29.28
C GLY A 625 -17.26 -28.43 -28.36
N VAL A 626 -17.27 -28.67 -27.04
CA VAL A 626 -16.60 -27.80 -26.06
C VAL A 626 -15.11 -28.14 -25.95
N THR A 627 -14.26 -27.12 -25.94
CA THR A 627 -12.81 -27.27 -25.72
C THR A 627 -12.45 -27.06 -24.25
N ARG A 628 -11.69 -27.98 -23.64
CA ARG A 628 -11.29 -27.98 -22.22
C ARG A 628 -9.78 -28.26 -22.10
N THR A 629 -9.16 -27.87 -20.99
CA THR A 629 -7.71 -28.09 -20.74
C THR A 629 -7.48 -29.39 -19.97
N VAL A 630 -6.48 -30.17 -20.38
CA VAL A 630 -6.16 -31.50 -19.83
C VAL A 630 -4.66 -31.64 -19.53
N LYS A 631 -4.29 -32.48 -18.56
CA LYS A 631 -2.88 -32.73 -18.18
C LYS A 631 -2.20 -33.68 -19.17
N VAL A 632 -0.91 -33.45 -19.44
CA VAL A 632 -0.06 -34.30 -20.30
C VAL A 632 1.24 -34.66 -19.58
N SER A 633 1.76 -35.86 -19.83
CA SER A 633 3.12 -36.28 -19.43
C SER A 633 3.98 -36.60 -20.65
N TRP A 634 5.28 -36.27 -20.60
CA TRP A 634 6.23 -36.34 -21.72
C TRP A 634 7.46 -37.22 -21.40
N PRO A 635 8.00 -37.96 -22.38
CA PRO A 635 9.29 -38.64 -22.24
C PRO A 635 10.50 -37.69 -22.08
N TYR A 636 11.63 -38.24 -21.63
CA TYR A 636 12.90 -37.52 -21.48
C TYR A 636 13.58 -37.25 -22.83
N ILE A 637 14.27 -36.12 -22.94
CA ILE A 637 15.00 -35.69 -24.15
C ILE A 637 16.50 -35.75 -23.89
N TYR A 638 17.26 -36.46 -24.73
CA TYR A 638 18.71 -36.66 -24.58
C TYR A 638 19.52 -35.58 -25.30
N SER A 639 20.73 -35.29 -24.79
CA SER A 639 21.58 -34.18 -25.23
C SER A 639 21.94 -34.21 -26.72
N GLY A 640 22.19 -35.39 -27.28
CA GLY A 640 22.47 -35.55 -28.71
C GLY A 640 21.37 -35.00 -29.62
N GLN A 641 20.10 -35.07 -29.19
CA GLN A 641 18.94 -34.62 -29.96
C GLN A 641 18.85 -33.08 -30.11
N TYR A 642 19.58 -32.32 -29.28
CA TYR A 642 19.62 -30.86 -29.32
C TYR A 642 21.05 -30.28 -29.35
N ALA A 643 22.05 -31.09 -29.66
CA ALA A 643 23.46 -30.67 -29.74
C ALA A 643 23.77 -29.81 -30.99
N LYS A 644 23.05 -30.04 -32.09
CA LYS A 644 23.15 -29.30 -33.36
C LYS A 644 21.79 -28.68 -33.71
N ALA A 645 21.77 -27.68 -34.60
CA ALA A 645 20.54 -27.11 -35.12
C ALA A 645 19.75 -28.13 -35.98
N GLY A 646 18.42 -28.08 -35.93
CA GLY A 646 17.53 -29.09 -36.55
C GLY A 646 16.15 -29.14 -35.89
N SER A 647 15.41 -30.24 -36.05
CA SER A 647 14.13 -30.44 -35.35
C SER A 647 13.75 -31.90 -35.20
N PHE A 648 13.01 -32.24 -34.14
CA PHE A 648 12.49 -33.59 -33.86
C PHE A 648 11.11 -33.52 -33.20
N THR A 649 10.38 -34.65 -33.15
CA THR A 649 9.04 -34.73 -32.54
C THR A 649 9.00 -35.69 -31.35
N ILE A 650 8.09 -35.44 -30.41
CA ILE A 650 7.88 -36.25 -29.21
C ILE A 650 6.37 -36.34 -28.92
N ASN A 651 5.90 -37.49 -28.42
CA ASN A 651 4.48 -37.72 -28.09
C ASN A 651 4.31 -37.90 -26.57
N GLY A 652 3.24 -37.33 -26.02
CA GLY A 652 2.88 -37.37 -24.61
C GLY A 652 1.51 -38.00 -24.36
N THR A 653 1.29 -38.50 -23.14
CA THR A 653 0.04 -39.16 -22.75
C THR A 653 -0.87 -38.21 -21.98
N VAL A 654 -2.16 -38.18 -22.33
CA VAL A 654 -3.19 -37.37 -21.68
C VAL A 654 -4.08 -38.24 -20.80
N ALA A 655 -4.35 -37.78 -19.57
CA ALA A 655 -5.11 -38.54 -18.58
C ALA A 655 -6.59 -38.74 -18.97
N GLY A 656 -7.12 -39.94 -18.71
CA GLY A 656 -8.55 -40.26 -18.90
C GLY A 656 -9.02 -40.41 -20.35
N THR A 657 -8.10 -40.46 -21.33
CA THR A 657 -8.45 -40.65 -22.75
C THR A 657 -7.39 -41.49 -23.46
N ASN A 658 -7.76 -42.13 -24.57
CA ASN A 658 -6.80 -42.85 -25.43
C ASN A 658 -6.06 -41.93 -26.43
N VAL A 659 -6.40 -40.63 -26.47
CA VAL A 659 -5.82 -39.67 -27.42
C VAL A 659 -4.47 -39.15 -26.89
N LYS A 660 -3.44 -39.15 -27.75
CA LYS A 660 -2.09 -38.68 -27.41
C LYS A 660 -1.85 -37.24 -27.89
N ALA A 661 -0.99 -36.50 -27.19
CA ALA A 661 -0.56 -35.16 -27.59
C ALA A 661 0.80 -35.22 -28.32
N ARG A 662 0.99 -34.43 -29.38
CA ARG A 662 2.26 -34.38 -30.15
C ARG A 662 2.90 -33.00 -30.04
N ALA A 663 4.19 -32.96 -29.72
CA ALA A 663 5.01 -31.76 -29.70
C ALA A 663 6.17 -31.84 -30.71
N THR A 664 6.43 -30.74 -31.40
CA THR A 664 7.55 -30.56 -32.33
C THR A 664 8.58 -29.62 -31.74
N VAL A 665 9.81 -30.07 -31.59
CA VAL A 665 10.92 -29.32 -31.02
C VAL A 665 11.83 -28.81 -32.13
N ARG A 666 12.09 -27.50 -32.17
CA ARG A 666 13.04 -26.85 -33.10
C ARG A 666 14.28 -26.38 -32.35
N VAL A 667 15.46 -26.64 -32.90
CA VAL A 667 16.77 -26.31 -32.33
C VAL A 667 17.47 -25.31 -33.26
N THR A 668 17.73 -24.10 -32.78
CA THR A 668 18.35 -23.02 -33.55
C THR A 668 19.85 -22.92 -33.31
N ALA A 669 20.60 -22.34 -34.25
CA ALA A 669 22.02 -22.03 -34.08
C ALA A 669 22.23 -20.90 -33.04
N ARG A 670 23.43 -20.84 -32.42
CA ARG A 670 23.82 -19.70 -31.58
C ARG A 670 24.20 -18.49 -32.45
N PRO A 671 23.81 -17.27 -32.08
CA PRO A 671 24.27 -16.05 -32.75
C PRO A 671 25.75 -15.80 -32.50
N ALA A 672 26.45 -15.25 -33.49
CA ALA A 672 27.86 -14.88 -33.38
C ALA A 672 28.06 -13.56 -32.63
N VAL A 673 29.12 -13.47 -31.82
CA VAL A 673 29.48 -12.26 -31.06
C VAL A 673 30.55 -11.48 -31.82
N LYS A 674 30.44 -10.14 -31.88
CA LYS A 674 31.41 -9.28 -32.56
C LYS A 674 32.78 -9.38 -31.87
N GLN A 675 33.76 -9.86 -32.62
CA GLN A 675 35.15 -10.01 -32.18
C GLN A 675 35.93 -8.70 -32.33
N VAL A 676 36.84 -8.43 -31.40
CA VAL A 676 37.83 -7.35 -31.49
C VAL A 676 39.20 -7.92 -31.08
N PRO A 677 40.26 -7.79 -31.88
CA PRO A 677 41.58 -8.32 -31.53
C PRO A 677 42.29 -7.46 -30.47
N VAL A 678 43.12 -8.10 -29.64
CA VAL A 678 44.17 -7.44 -28.86
C VAL A 678 45.53 -7.86 -29.42
N TYR A 679 46.29 -6.87 -29.87
CA TYR A 679 47.61 -7.03 -30.45
C TYR A 679 48.69 -7.10 -29.37
N ARG A 680 49.69 -7.98 -29.55
CA ARG A 680 50.92 -8.00 -28.74
C ARG A 680 52.10 -7.48 -29.56
N VAL A 681 52.90 -6.61 -28.95
CA VAL A 681 54.23 -6.20 -29.44
C VAL A 681 55.27 -6.42 -28.34
N TYR A 682 56.52 -6.62 -28.74
CA TYR A 682 57.66 -6.90 -27.84
C TYR A 682 58.85 -6.00 -28.17
N ASN A 683 59.48 -5.43 -27.15
CA ASN A 683 60.70 -4.63 -27.28
C ASN A 683 61.92 -5.47 -26.93
N ARG A 684 62.77 -5.77 -27.92
CA ARG A 684 63.99 -6.56 -27.71
C ARG A 684 65.05 -5.84 -26.87
N ASN A 685 65.01 -4.52 -26.78
CA ASN A 685 66.00 -3.71 -26.06
C ASN A 685 65.68 -3.58 -24.56
N SER A 686 64.40 -3.65 -24.18
CA SER A 686 63.96 -3.56 -22.77
C SER A 686 63.33 -4.85 -22.22
N GLY A 687 63.03 -5.83 -23.08
CA GLY A 687 62.36 -7.08 -22.70
C GLY A 687 60.85 -6.95 -22.44
N LEU A 688 60.25 -5.77 -22.66
CA LEU A 688 58.86 -5.46 -22.33
C LEU A 688 57.88 -5.82 -23.46
N HIS A 689 56.67 -6.19 -23.10
CA HIS A 689 55.53 -6.44 -23.98
C HIS A 689 54.47 -5.35 -23.81
N HIS A 690 53.78 -5.00 -24.91
CA HIS A 690 52.62 -4.11 -24.85
C HIS A 690 51.39 -4.73 -25.52
N TYR A 691 50.23 -4.51 -24.90
CA TYR A 691 48.96 -5.10 -25.32
C TYR A 691 47.92 -4.00 -25.58
N THR A 692 47.35 -3.98 -26.79
CA THR A 692 46.34 -2.96 -27.14
C THR A 692 45.33 -3.43 -28.18
N ARG A 693 44.11 -2.89 -28.12
CA ARG A 693 43.12 -2.96 -29.22
C ARG A 693 43.39 -1.95 -30.33
N ASN A 694 44.17 -0.90 -30.06
CA ASN A 694 44.38 0.20 -30.99
C ASN A 694 45.46 -0.17 -32.03
N ALA A 695 45.02 -0.43 -33.26
CA ALA A 695 45.92 -0.76 -34.36
C ALA A 695 46.93 0.37 -34.66
N ALA A 696 46.59 1.63 -34.41
CA ALA A 696 47.49 2.77 -34.62
C ALA A 696 48.59 2.85 -33.54
N GLU A 697 48.25 2.59 -32.27
CA GLU A 697 49.20 2.48 -31.16
C GLU A 697 50.20 1.35 -31.43
N LYS A 698 49.70 0.17 -31.85
CA LYS A 698 50.54 -0.96 -32.29
C LYS A 698 51.43 -0.58 -33.48
N ASN A 699 50.89 0.08 -34.50
CA ASN A 699 51.68 0.48 -35.69
C ASN A 699 52.77 1.50 -35.33
N MET A 700 52.50 2.45 -34.42
CA MET A 700 53.50 3.41 -33.95
C MET A 700 54.65 2.71 -33.21
N LEU A 701 54.34 1.80 -32.29
CA LEU A 701 55.36 1.03 -31.54
C LEU A 701 56.25 0.22 -32.50
N VAL A 702 55.66 -0.43 -33.50
CA VAL A 702 56.42 -1.17 -34.52
C VAL A 702 57.31 -0.23 -35.36
N ARG A 703 56.81 0.95 -35.73
CA ARG A 703 57.59 1.96 -36.47
C ARG A 703 58.82 2.46 -35.70
N ILE A 704 58.77 2.45 -34.35
CA ILE A 704 59.91 2.81 -33.49
C ILE A 704 60.69 1.58 -32.98
N GLY A 705 60.63 0.44 -33.70
CA GLY A 705 61.51 -0.71 -33.51
C GLY A 705 60.96 -1.86 -32.65
N TRP A 706 59.70 -1.82 -32.22
CA TRP A 706 59.10 -2.96 -31.50
C TRP A 706 58.72 -4.09 -32.46
N ARG A 707 58.96 -5.34 -32.08
CA ARG A 707 58.53 -6.53 -32.82
C ARG A 707 57.01 -6.70 -32.67
N TYR A 708 56.29 -6.87 -33.79
CA TYR A 708 54.90 -7.32 -33.74
C TYR A 708 54.83 -8.85 -33.58
N GLU A 709 54.00 -9.31 -32.63
CA GLU A 709 53.87 -10.73 -32.29
C GLU A 709 52.49 -11.32 -32.63
N GLY A 710 51.63 -10.55 -33.30
CA GLY A 710 50.31 -10.99 -33.72
C GLY A 710 49.17 -10.55 -32.80
N VAL A 711 48.03 -11.23 -32.94
CA VAL A 711 46.86 -11.09 -32.06
C VAL A 711 47.01 -12.10 -30.93
N SER A 712 47.09 -11.62 -29.69
CA SER A 712 47.30 -12.47 -28.50
C SER A 712 46.00 -13.09 -27.99
N PHE A 713 44.88 -12.36 -28.10
CA PHE A 713 43.54 -12.82 -27.75
C PHE A 713 42.43 -11.94 -28.35
N ILE A 714 41.19 -12.43 -28.28
CA ILE A 714 39.99 -11.76 -28.79
C ILE A 714 39.11 -11.28 -27.62
N THR A 715 38.83 -9.98 -27.63
CA THR A 715 37.95 -9.27 -26.69
C THR A 715 36.64 -8.86 -27.38
N VAL A 716 35.68 -8.32 -26.61
CA VAL A 716 34.34 -7.96 -27.10
C VAL A 716 34.01 -6.49 -26.84
N PRO A 717 33.02 -5.90 -27.55
CA PRO A 717 32.46 -4.60 -27.22
C PRO A 717 31.90 -4.54 -25.78
N GLY A 718 32.05 -3.41 -25.09
CA GLY A 718 31.61 -3.25 -23.69
C GLY A 718 30.11 -3.36 -23.43
N ASN A 719 29.28 -3.24 -24.48
CA ASN A 719 27.84 -3.50 -24.41
C ASN A 719 27.47 -4.99 -24.62
N THR A 720 28.45 -5.89 -24.74
CA THR A 720 28.20 -7.34 -24.84
C THR A 720 27.71 -7.87 -23.49
N PRO A 721 26.56 -8.58 -23.41
CA PRO A 721 26.00 -9.05 -22.16
C PRO A 721 26.98 -9.86 -21.30
N GLY A 722 27.23 -9.39 -20.08
CA GLY A 722 28.12 -10.02 -19.09
C GLY A 722 29.63 -9.76 -19.30
N ALA A 723 30.03 -8.90 -20.23
CA ALA A 723 31.44 -8.55 -20.40
C ALA A 723 31.98 -7.69 -19.24
N LYS A 724 33.27 -7.84 -18.91
CA LYS A 724 33.91 -7.20 -17.75
C LYS A 724 35.15 -6.37 -18.15
N PRO A 725 35.35 -5.16 -17.59
CA PRO A 725 36.47 -4.30 -17.95
C PRO A 725 37.82 -4.89 -17.51
N VAL A 726 38.82 -4.70 -18.36
CA VAL A 726 40.26 -4.87 -18.04
C VAL A 726 40.89 -3.49 -18.03
N TYR A 727 41.42 -3.10 -16.87
CA TYR A 727 42.11 -1.83 -16.65
C TYR A 727 43.58 -1.91 -17.14
N ARG A 728 44.22 -0.75 -17.37
CA ARG A 728 45.65 -0.62 -17.67
C ARG A 728 46.31 0.39 -16.73
N GLU A 729 47.47 0.01 -16.21
CA GLU A 729 48.33 0.85 -15.35
C GLU A 729 49.76 0.88 -15.90
N TYR A 730 50.44 2.03 -15.81
CA TYR A 730 51.79 2.22 -16.35
C TYR A 730 52.78 2.70 -15.29
N ASN A 731 53.91 2.00 -15.13
CA ASN A 731 54.99 2.40 -14.23
C ASN A 731 55.96 3.35 -14.93
N ARG A 732 55.85 4.66 -14.64
CA ARG A 732 56.74 5.69 -15.19
C ARG A 732 58.22 5.53 -14.82
N ARG A 733 58.57 4.72 -13.81
CA ARG A 733 59.96 4.51 -13.36
C ARG A 733 60.65 3.30 -14.02
N THR A 734 59.89 2.28 -14.45
CA THR A 734 60.47 1.06 -15.05
C THR A 734 60.03 0.81 -16.50
N GLY A 735 58.97 1.47 -16.97
CA GLY A 735 58.38 1.24 -18.30
C GLY A 735 57.33 0.12 -18.35
N ASN A 736 57.17 -0.65 -17.27
CA ASN A 736 56.28 -1.81 -17.23
C ASN A 736 54.81 -1.36 -17.28
N HIS A 737 53.97 -2.23 -17.83
CA HIS A 737 52.51 -2.08 -17.78
C HIS A 737 51.87 -3.26 -17.04
N ASN A 738 50.75 -3.01 -16.38
CA ASN A 738 49.85 -4.04 -15.87
C ASN A 738 48.50 -3.98 -16.58
N TRP A 739 47.85 -5.14 -16.71
CA TRP A 739 46.48 -5.27 -17.16
C TRP A 739 45.70 -6.20 -16.23
N THR A 740 44.56 -5.74 -15.72
CA THR A 740 43.81 -6.52 -14.73
C THR A 740 42.30 -6.32 -14.80
N MET A 741 41.53 -7.37 -14.48
CA MET A 741 40.11 -7.22 -14.12
C MET A 741 39.92 -6.91 -12.62
N ASN A 742 40.97 -7.06 -11.81
CA ASN A 742 40.89 -6.84 -10.37
C ASN A 742 41.00 -5.34 -10.06
N LYS A 743 39.83 -4.69 -9.90
CA LYS A 743 39.72 -3.28 -9.53
C LYS A 743 40.58 -2.90 -8.31
N LYS A 744 40.74 -3.79 -7.31
CA LYS A 744 41.57 -3.54 -6.11
C LYS A 744 43.07 -3.53 -6.41
N GLU A 745 43.53 -4.35 -7.35
CA GLU A 745 44.93 -4.38 -7.80
C GLU A 745 45.26 -3.09 -8.57
N HIS A 746 44.38 -2.67 -9.48
CA HIS A 746 44.44 -1.39 -10.16
C HIS A 746 44.50 -0.20 -9.17
N ASP A 747 43.55 -0.12 -8.23
CA ASP A 747 43.49 0.97 -7.24
C ASP A 747 44.75 0.99 -6.35
N MET A 748 45.29 -0.18 -6.01
CA MET A 748 46.53 -0.32 -5.24
C MET A 748 47.76 0.18 -6.02
N LEU A 749 47.94 -0.25 -7.27
CA LEU A 749 49.08 0.16 -8.10
C LEU A 749 49.08 1.68 -8.35
N VAL A 750 47.91 2.24 -8.65
CA VAL A 750 47.74 3.69 -8.84
C VAL A 750 48.09 4.46 -7.55
N ARG A 751 47.65 3.96 -6.38
CA ARG A 751 47.95 4.58 -5.08
C ARG A 751 49.44 4.58 -4.73
N ILE A 752 50.22 3.60 -5.19
CA ILE A 752 51.68 3.57 -5.02
C ILE A 752 52.46 4.23 -6.19
N GLY A 753 51.79 5.07 -6.99
CA GLY A 753 52.42 5.97 -7.96
C GLY A 753 52.47 5.46 -9.41
N TRP A 754 51.77 4.37 -9.76
CA TRP A 754 51.58 3.99 -11.16
C TRP A 754 50.56 4.93 -11.82
N LYS A 755 50.75 5.24 -13.10
CA LYS A 755 49.81 6.06 -13.88
C LYS A 755 48.59 5.21 -14.26
N ASN A 756 47.40 5.70 -13.92
CA ASN A 756 46.13 5.14 -14.39
C ASN A 756 45.92 5.47 -15.88
N GLU A 757 45.61 4.47 -16.71
CA GLU A 757 45.30 4.66 -18.14
C GLU A 757 43.91 4.13 -18.55
N GLY A 758 43.04 3.84 -17.57
CA GLY A 758 41.64 3.49 -17.80
C GLY A 758 41.39 2.06 -18.31
N VAL A 759 40.22 1.84 -18.92
CA VAL A 759 39.78 0.51 -19.39
C VAL A 759 40.32 0.21 -20.79
N SER A 760 41.29 -0.69 -20.88
CA SER A 760 41.89 -1.09 -22.15
C SER A 760 40.97 -1.98 -23.01
N TRP A 761 40.18 -2.90 -22.44
CA TRP A 761 39.19 -3.72 -23.17
C TRP A 761 38.16 -4.40 -22.25
N TYR A 762 37.27 -5.23 -22.80
CA TYR A 762 36.23 -5.96 -22.05
C TYR A 762 36.28 -7.47 -22.31
N ALA A 763 36.57 -8.27 -21.29
CA ALA A 763 36.60 -9.73 -21.40
C ALA A 763 35.16 -10.30 -21.48
N PRO A 764 34.85 -11.21 -22.42
CA PRO A 764 33.56 -11.91 -22.48
C PRO A 764 33.29 -12.79 -21.25
N ALA A 765 32.02 -13.02 -20.93
CA ALA A 765 31.58 -13.89 -19.83
C ALA A 765 31.94 -15.38 -20.02
N ASN A 766 32.11 -15.82 -21.27
CA ASN A 766 32.44 -17.21 -21.63
C ASN A 766 33.55 -17.20 -22.68
N GLY A 767 34.42 -18.21 -22.67
CA GLY A 767 35.51 -18.30 -23.62
C GLY A 767 36.71 -19.14 -23.16
N LYS A 768 37.75 -19.19 -23.98
CA LYS A 768 39.06 -19.79 -23.66
C LYS A 768 39.80 -18.93 -22.62
N PRO A 769 40.63 -19.50 -21.75
CA PRO A 769 41.43 -18.73 -20.79
C PRO A 769 42.50 -17.87 -21.50
N VAL A 770 42.70 -16.66 -20.97
CA VAL A 770 43.96 -15.91 -21.11
C VAL A 770 44.68 -16.04 -19.78
N TYR A 771 45.91 -16.55 -19.79
CA TYR A 771 46.74 -16.73 -18.62
C TYR A 771 47.66 -15.53 -18.39
N ARG A 772 47.97 -15.18 -17.13
CA ARG A 772 48.94 -14.14 -16.75
C ARG A 772 50.16 -14.76 -16.08
N LEU A 773 51.35 -14.27 -16.45
CA LEU A 773 52.64 -14.59 -15.83
C LEU A 773 53.30 -13.32 -15.33
N TYR A 774 54.10 -13.44 -14.27
CA TYR A 774 54.85 -12.34 -13.66
C TYR A 774 56.34 -12.70 -13.53
N ASN A 775 57.22 -11.82 -13.99
CA ASN A 775 58.66 -11.92 -13.76
C ASN A 775 59.03 -11.14 -12.48
N ARG A 776 59.51 -11.84 -11.44
CA ARG A 776 59.91 -11.20 -10.18
C ARG A 776 61.15 -10.30 -10.32
N ASN A 777 61.99 -10.53 -11.32
CA ASN A 777 63.28 -9.85 -11.46
C ASN A 777 63.17 -8.55 -12.29
N SER A 778 62.26 -8.48 -13.26
CA SER A 778 61.98 -7.27 -14.05
C SER A 778 60.66 -6.58 -13.71
N GLY A 779 59.78 -7.22 -12.94
CA GLY A 779 58.44 -6.73 -12.63
C GLY A 779 57.44 -6.81 -13.80
N GLU A 780 57.78 -7.53 -14.87
CA GLU A 780 57.04 -7.57 -16.13
C GLU A 780 55.92 -8.62 -16.14
N HIS A 781 54.84 -8.35 -16.90
CA HIS A 781 53.72 -9.28 -17.07
C HIS A 781 53.50 -9.75 -18.52
N VAL A 782 53.32 -11.05 -18.70
CA VAL A 782 52.97 -11.67 -19.99
C VAL A 782 51.57 -12.26 -19.96
N TYR A 783 50.81 -12.05 -21.03
CA TYR A 783 49.43 -12.51 -21.19
C TYR A 783 49.33 -13.37 -22.46
N THR A 784 48.75 -14.57 -22.36
CA THR A 784 48.67 -15.51 -23.48
C THR A 784 47.48 -16.47 -23.40
N MET A 785 46.94 -16.90 -24.54
CA MET A 785 46.02 -18.04 -24.64
C MET A 785 46.73 -19.39 -24.77
N SER A 786 48.04 -19.39 -25.05
CA SER A 786 48.83 -20.61 -25.21
C SER A 786 49.21 -21.17 -23.85
N TYR A 787 48.57 -22.27 -23.44
CA TYR A 787 48.95 -22.98 -22.21
C TYR A 787 50.37 -23.58 -22.31
N GLY A 788 50.86 -23.86 -23.52
CA GLY A 788 52.25 -24.27 -23.76
C GLY A 788 53.25 -23.14 -23.52
N GLU A 789 52.94 -21.92 -23.95
CA GLU A 789 53.74 -20.72 -23.65
C GLU A 789 53.71 -20.42 -22.14
N TYR A 790 52.54 -20.52 -21.50
CA TYR A 790 52.38 -20.36 -20.06
C TYR A 790 53.27 -21.35 -19.27
N VAL A 791 53.15 -22.66 -19.51
CA VAL A 791 53.97 -23.67 -18.82
C VAL A 791 55.47 -23.55 -19.19
N GLY A 792 55.79 -23.18 -20.44
CA GLY A 792 57.18 -22.96 -20.87
C GLY A 792 57.84 -21.78 -20.16
N VAL A 793 57.15 -20.64 -20.08
CA VAL A 793 57.66 -19.43 -19.41
C VAL A 793 57.71 -19.63 -17.88
N GLN A 794 56.81 -20.43 -17.29
CA GLN A 794 56.95 -20.88 -15.90
C GLN A 794 58.22 -21.73 -15.68
N ARG A 795 58.54 -22.67 -16.58
CA ARG A 795 59.79 -23.46 -16.52
C ARG A 795 61.04 -22.59 -16.68
N ALA A 796 60.93 -21.45 -17.36
CA ALA A 796 61.96 -20.40 -17.42
C ALA A 796 61.99 -19.47 -16.19
N GLY A 797 61.38 -19.87 -15.06
CA GLY A 797 61.49 -19.18 -13.77
C GLY A 797 60.45 -18.09 -13.49
N TRP A 798 59.48 -17.85 -14.38
CA TRP A 798 58.42 -16.87 -14.15
C TRP A 798 57.32 -17.43 -13.24
N ARG A 799 56.70 -16.57 -12.43
CA ARG A 799 55.55 -16.96 -11.60
C ARG A 799 54.27 -16.90 -12.44
N GLY A 800 53.70 -18.07 -12.75
CA GLY A 800 52.36 -18.18 -13.33
C GLY A 800 51.29 -17.81 -12.31
N GLU A 801 50.32 -16.98 -12.71
CA GLU A 801 49.23 -16.51 -11.85
C GLU A 801 47.84 -17.04 -12.27
N GLY A 802 47.82 -18.05 -13.14
CA GLY A 802 46.59 -18.66 -13.62
C GLY A 802 45.85 -17.80 -14.64
N VAL A 803 44.51 -17.91 -14.63
CA VAL A 803 43.64 -17.30 -15.66
C VAL A 803 43.27 -15.88 -15.29
N ALA A 804 43.77 -14.90 -16.04
CA ALA A 804 43.48 -13.49 -15.84
C ALA A 804 42.05 -13.12 -16.29
N TRP A 805 41.62 -13.63 -17.46
CA TRP A 805 40.27 -13.45 -18.00
C TRP A 805 39.97 -14.50 -19.09
N LYS A 806 38.84 -14.34 -19.79
CA LYS A 806 38.47 -15.16 -20.95
C LYS A 806 38.59 -14.38 -22.25
N SER A 807 38.93 -15.09 -23.33
CA SER A 807 38.90 -14.67 -24.73
C SER A 807 37.82 -15.44 -25.47
N LEU A 808 37.23 -14.88 -26.52
CA LEU A 808 36.56 -15.71 -27.53
C LEU A 808 37.56 -16.70 -28.17
#